data_AF-A0A9D7TVT1-F1
#
_entry.id   AF-A0A9D7TVT1-F1
#
_cell.length_a   1.000
_cell.length_b   1.000
_cell.length_c   1.000
_cell.angle_alpha   90.00
_cell.angle_beta   90.00
_cell.angle_gamma   90.00
#
_symmetry.space_group_name_H-M   'P 1'
#
loop_
_entity.id
_entity.type
_entity.pdbx_description
1 polymer ?
#
loop_
_entity_poly.entity_id
_entity_poly.type
_entity_poly.pdbx_seq_one_letter_code
_entity_poly.pdbx_strand_id
1 'polypeptide(L)'
;MIKYYTRLFTQSFSIYNAVTTAGTALIHKQTQTKSMKKIYVLLIAMMTLVVSSFAQVTLTATAGTPAGSFTTLKGAFDAINAGTHQGSIVININANTAETAPCVLNSTGAGAAIYTDVLIKPTATATISGATTTGRGLIELNGADNITIDGAIAVGGTTRDLTITNTAVNTVAYCMAIRIAVATTIVTSANGNTIKNCITNGNATGRNIAAATSTTGSEAASYGIYAGGGASTVSATTAPSAIASVATVAGSGATMNSLTISNNLVNACARGISVQASAITVIDNLTINNNTVGDATAGSTTTVYRTGITAQGFTAALIAGNTIRNIEWFVGTSSPALSIGDISAAGTNAVIENNIITHKVASNTGTFGAYGINIAAGNGATVRNNFVSDVTGDMTGGSAFSTTFGIFGIRVAAGLNHKIYHNSVNLYGLRTGTAAATLLTAAFGITGTGLTGCDVRNNIFSNTITGGTTSIANVSMYLPSGGTSAMNLTLNNNAYYSGSSTTSDGICHAGVTYTNPNTATAGLFLAVNFSAGVITPATNLRSYTSTLSAGGTNDNASYASVNAAPYISSTNLHLNIGSGEISNVESKGAGVGVTLDIDGDARGGAPDMGADEITLAGPGTLQFSSATYGGNEGTTVTVTVSRAGGSTGALSVDYATSDGTAIAGTDYTATSGTLNWANGDNAAKTFTVSLTTDAVSDPSETVNLTLSNVVGTTITGTNPAVLTIGDVAPPFNGVYTVGSGGNYPSLTNTGGIFEAINLAGASGSVTINIISDLTGETGAVALNPIAGNQPVLIQPSGAPRTISGIAPVAVIRINGTDNVTINGSTTGATAATCLVGGNAALRELTIQNLSTSTSSGVIHIGSATEGSINNVVKNVIAIGTVTGSEPQTLSGITTGAATPGTVALFANNNNRIENCSIQRTLFGIASLGVASATLNLGTVITQNDLSGSGVNRVKRVGIYVIFENGTQITKK
;
A
#
# COMPACT_ATOMS: atom_id res chain seq x y z
N MET A 1 124.92 33.97 -8.75
CA MET A 1 124.85 33.12 -7.53
C MET A 1 125.45 33.80 -6.29
N ILE A 2 125.11 35.07 -6.00
CA ILE A 2 125.40 35.76 -4.71
C ILE A 2 124.18 36.63 -4.35
N LYS A 3 122.98 36.02 -4.26
CA LYS A 3 121.77 36.66 -3.71
C LYS A 3 120.82 35.68 -3.01
N TYR A 4 121.24 34.42 -2.78
CA TYR A 4 120.39 33.37 -2.21
C TYR A 4 120.57 33.12 -0.70
N TYR A 5 121.53 33.73 0.00
CA TYR A 5 121.79 33.31 1.40
C TYR A 5 122.17 34.37 2.42
N THR A 6 121.98 35.67 2.16
CA THR A 6 121.97 36.61 3.28
C THR A 6 120.55 36.73 3.84
N ARG A 7 120.18 35.60 4.46
CA ARG A 7 119.58 35.56 5.78
C ARG A 7 118.26 36.32 5.92
N LEU A 8 117.11 35.66 5.96
CA LEU A 8 116.82 34.57 6.90
C LEU A 8 117.14 34.96 8.37
N PHE A 9 117.31 36.26 8.67
CA PHE A 9 117.43 36.81 10.03
C PHE A 9 116.35 37.82 10.41
N THR A 10 115.50 38.25 9.48
CA THR A 10 114.36 39.13 9.79
C THR A 10 113.00 38.44 9.66
N GLN A 11 112.97 37.12 9.59
CA GLN A 11 111.73 36.32 9.58
C GLN A 11 111.44 35.57 10.88
N SER A 12 112.31 35.59 11.89
CA SER A 12 112.17 34.68 13.04
C SER A 12 112.10 35.33 14.43
N PHE A 13 111.96 36.66 14.54
CA PHE A 13 111.87 37.33 15.86
C PHE A 13 110.58 38.09 16.17
N SER A 14 109.58 38.10 15.28
CA SER A 14 108.31 38.81 15.57
C SER A 14 107.08 37.90 15.65
N ILE A 15 107.27 36.57 15.75
CA ILE A 15 106.16 35.61 15.85
C ILE A 15 105.84 35.21 17.30
N TYR A 16 106.71 35.42 18.29
CA TYR A 16 106.49 34.70 19.55
C TYR A 16 106.12 35.49 20.81
N ASN A 17 106.32 36.81 20.93
CA ASN A 17 105.89 37.56 22.12
C ASN A 17 105.73 39.04 21.72
N ALA A 18 104.62 39.76 21.85
CA ALA A 18 103.43 39.64 22.67
C ALA A 18 102.28 40.32 21.90
N VAL A 19 101.09 39.75 21.71
CA VAL A 19 100.18 39.27 22.76
C VAL A 19 100.06 40.30 23.89
N THR A 20 99.65 41.54 23.56
CA THR A 20 98.89 42.43 24.47
C THR A 20 98.38 43.68 23.73
N THR A 21 97.71 43.54 22.58
CA THR A 21 96.75 44.56 22.08
C THR A 21 95.79 43.89 21.09
N ALA A 22 95.04 42.87 21.52
CA ALA A 22 93.78 43.00 22.27
C ALA A 22 92.59 43.41 21.37
N GLY A 23 91.90 42.40 20.84
CA GLY A 23 90.55 42.13 21.36
C GLY A 23 89.33 42.63 20.59
N THR A 24 89.46 43.50 19.58
CA THR A 24 88.25 44.14 18.97
C THR A 24 87.92 43.70 17.54
N ALA A 25 88.87 43.11 16.79
CA ALA A 25 88.63 42.76 15.37
C ALA A 25 88.08 41.34 15.12
N LEU A 26 88.22 40.40 16.06
CA LEU A 26 87.71 39.03 15.89
C LEU A 26 86.23 38.86 16.28
N ILE A 27 85.67 39.79 17.06
CA ILE A 27 84.27 39.71 17.51
C ILE A 27 83.32 40.14 16.39
N HIS A 28 83.73 41.04 15.48
CA HIS A 28 82.88 41.48 14.36
C HIS A 28 82.73 40.43 13.23
N LYS A 29 83.72 39.57 13.00
CA LYS A 29 83.64 38.54 11.95
C LYS A 29 82.87 37.29 12.38
N GLN A 30 82.94 36.91 13.66
CA GLN A 30 82.12 35.80 14.22
C GLN A 30 80.67 36.20 14.49
N THR A 31 80.40 37.47 14.78
CA THR A 31 79.02 37.96 14.96
C THR A 31 78.31 38.12 13.62
N GLN A 32 79.00 38.54 12.55
CA GLN A 32 78.41 38.53 11.21
C GLN A 32 78.17 37.10 10.66
N THR A 33 79.00 36.10 10.96
CA THR A 33 78.71 34.72 10.51
C THR A 33 77.60 34.06 11.34
N LYS A 34 77.44 34.38 12.64
CA LYS A 34 76.27 33.94 13.43
C LYS A 34 74.99 34.70 13.05
N SER A 35 75.07 36.00 12.74
CA SER A 35 73.95 36.82 12.27
C SER A 35 73.53 36.44 10.85
N MET A 36 74.47 36.20 9.94
CA MET A 36 74.17 35.68 8.61
C MET A 36 73.64 34.25 8.68
N LYS A 37 74.18 33.35 9.52
CA LYS A 37 73.55 32.03 9.73
C LYS A 37 72.11 32.15 10.28
N LYS A 38 71.83 33.08 11.21
CA LYS A 38 70.46 33.33 11.70
C LYS A 38 69.56 33.94 10.63
N ILE A 39 70.06 34.85 9.79
CA ILE A 39 69.33 35.45 8.68
C ILE A 39 69.10 34.45 7.56
N TYR A 40 70.07 33.59 7.23
CA TYR A 40 69.90 32.48 6.29
C TYR A 40 68.93 31.44 6.85
N VAL A 41 68.98 31.11 8.14
CA VAL A 41 68.00 30.22 8.78
C VAL A 41 66.61 30.86 8.82
N LEU A 42 66.49 32.18 9.03
CA LEU A 42 65.23 32.90 9.01
C LEU A 42 64.68 33.08 7.59
N LEU A 43 65.54 33.31 6.59
CA LEU A 43 65.16 33.33 5.17
C LEU A 43 64.78 31.93 4.69
N ILE A 44 65.52 30.89 5.07
CA ILE A 44 65.16 29.50 4.78
C ILE A 44 63.84 29.17 5.48
N ALA A 45 63.64 29.57 6.74
CA ALA A 45 62.38 29.37 7.47
C ALA A 45 61.20 30.12 6.81
N MET A 46 61.38 31.39 6.42
CA MET A 46 60.38 32.16 5.68
C MET A 46 60.12 31.58 4.29
N MET A 47 61.14 31.10 3.58
CA MET A 47 61.03 30.50 2.26
C MET A 47 60.38 29.11 2.36
N THR A 48 60.64 28.31 3.41
CA THR A 48 59.88 27.09 3.72
C THR A 48 58.43 27.38 4.10
N LEU A 49 58.16 28.49 4.82
CA LEU A 49 56.79 28.94 5.13
C LEU A 49 56.04 29.36 3.84
N VAL A 50 56.70 30.08 2.94
CA VAL A 50 56.12 30.51 1.65
C VAL A 50 55.89 29.31 0.72
N VAL A 51 56.82 28.35 0.63
CA VAL A 51 56.65 27.14 -0.21
C VAL A 51 55.57 26.21 0.37
N SER A 52 55.43 26.13 1.70
CA SER A 52 54.34 25.36 2.33
C SER A 52 52.95 25.95 2.04
N SER A 53 52.85 27.25 1.78
CA SER A 53 51.57 27.91 1.47
C SER A 53 51.01 27.64 0.07
N PHE A 54 51.77 26.98 -0.82
CA PHE A 54 51.35 26.64 -2.19
C PHE A 54 51.45 25.13 -2.53
N ALA A 55 51.83 24.28 -1.57
CA ALA A 55 51.96 22.85 -1.83
C ALA A 55 50.58 22.18 -1.90
N GLN A 56 50.21 21.70 -3.09
CA GLN A 56 48.96 20.96 -3.33
C GLN A 56 48.92 19.65 -2.53
N VAL A 57 50.08 19.06 -2.23
CA VAL A 57 50.23 17.87 -1.40
C VAL A 57 51.27 18.12 -0.30
N THR A 58 50.92 17.79 0.94
CA THR A 58 51.86 17.77 2.07
C THR A 58 51.90 16.40 2.68
N LEU A 59 53.04 16.03 3.27
CA LEU A 59 53.26 14.71 3.84
C LEU A 59 53.89 14.87 5.22
N THR A 60 53.44 14.08 6.18
CA THR A 60 54.10 13.90 7.48
C THR A 60 54.45 12.43 7.70
N ALA A 61 55.59 12.16 8.31
CA ALA A 61 56.10 10.81 8.56
C ALA A 61 56.72 10.70 9.95
N THR A 62 56.63 9.51 10.55
CA THR A 62 57.15 9.23 11.89
C THR A 62 58.65 8.85 11.90
N ALA A 63 59.20 8.47 10.74
CA ALA A 63 60.62 8.17 10.55
C ALA A 63 61.13 8.70 9.19
N GLY A 64 62.45 8.67 9.00
CA GLY A 64 63.10 9.30 7.84
C GLY A 64 63.01 10.82 7.92
N THR A 65 62.65 11.47 6.82
CA THR A 65 62.37 12.91 6.78
C THR A 65 60.94 13.18 7.25
N PRO A 66 60.71 13.89 8.38
CA PRO A 66 59.37 13.95 8.99
C PRO A 66 58.31 14.74 8.22
N ALA A 67 58.70 15.59 7.27
CA ALA A 67 57.78 16.43 6.51
C ALA A 67 58.21 16.54 5.04
N GLY A 68 57.23 16.60 4.13
CA GLY A 68 57.41 16.79 2.70
C GLY A 68 56.35 17.72 2.10
N SER A 69 56.68 18.36 0.98
CA SER A 69 55.77 19.24 0.24
C SER A 69 55.95 18.99 -1.25
N PHE A 70 54.85 18.75 -1.95
CA PHE A 70 54.81 18.32 -3.34
C PHE A 70 53.68 19.02 -4.09
N THR A 71 53.78 19.09 -5.41
CA THR A 71 52.70 19.57 -6.30
C THR A 71 51.78 18.43 -6.74
N THR A 72 52.20 17.18 -6.59
CA THR A 72 51.46 16.01 -7.06
C THR A 72 51.49 14.87 -6.05
N LEU A 73 50.49 13.99 -6.09
CA LEU A 73 50.48 12.76 -5.31
C LEU A 73 51.60 11.83 -5.77
N LYS A 74 51.86 11.77 -7.08
CA LYS A 74 52.98 11.00 -7.62
C LYS A 74 54.31 11.43 -6.99
N GLY A 75 54.55 12.74 -6.84
CA GLY A 75 55.78 13.23 -6.22
C GLY A 75 55.95 12.76 -4.77
N ALA A 76 54.86 12.73 -4.01
CA ALA A 76 54.86 12.18 -2.66
C ALA A 76 55.16 10.67 -2.64
N PHE A 77 54.52 9.90 -3.53
CA PHE A 77 54.77 8.46 -3.66
C PHE A 77 56.21 8.15 -4.10
N ASP A 78 56.75 8.89 -5.07
CA ASP A 78 58.14 8.74 -5.51
C ASP A 78 59.11 8.96 -4.34
N ALA A 79 58.86 9.95 -3.48
CA ALA A 79 59.68 10.23 -2.30
C ALA A 79 59.61 9.11 -1.24
N ILE A 80 58.42 8.53 -1.02
CA ILE A 80 58.24 7.35 -0.15
C ILE A 80 58.98 6.14 -0.73
N ASN A 81 58.82 5.87 -2.03
CA ASN A 81 59.47 4.76 -2.73
C ASN A 81 61.00 4.87 -2.70
N ALA A 82 61.53 6.10 -2.67
CA ALA A 82 62.95 6.39 -2.52
C ALA A 82 63.46 6.28 -1.06
N GLY A 83 62.59 5.96 -0.10
CA GLY A 83 62.92 5.84 1.33
C GLY A 83 63.11 7.17 2.05
N THR A 84 62.69 8.29 1.45
CA THR A 84 62.84 9.63 2.04
C THR A 84 61.96 9.80 3.28
N HIS A 85 60.76 9.22 3.24
CA HIS A 85 59.76 9.28 4.30
C HIS A 85 59.43 7.86 4.74
N GLN A 86 59.47 7.59 6.05
CA GLN A 86 59.39 6.24 6.60
C GLN A 86 58.45 6.14 7.81
N GLY A 87 58.13 4.91 8.23
CA GLY A 87 57.23 4.63 9.35
C GLY A 87 55.75 4.83 8.98
N SER A 88 54.93 5.31 9.92
CA SER A 88 53.56 5.75 9.64
C SER A 88 53.58 7.09 8.90
N ILE A 89 52.82 7.18 7.82
CA ILE A 89 52.82 8.31 6.89
C ILE A 89 51.40 8.84 6.70
N VAL A 90 51.23 10.16 6.78
CA VAL A 90 49.99 10.85 6.41
C VAL A 90 50.25 11.80 5.25
N ILE A 91 49.51 11.61 4.17
CA ILE A 91 49.50 12.46 2.98
C ILE A 91 48.22 13.28 2.98
N ASN A 92 48.38 14.60 3.03
CA ASN A 92 47.32 15.59 2.98
C ASN A 92 47.23 16.20 1.58
N ILE A 93 46.08 16.05 0.93
CA ILE A 93 45.74 16.70 -0.33
C ILE A 93 45.10 18.05 -0.01
N ASN A 94 45.84 19.14 -0.20
CA ASN A 94 45.44 20.49 0.17
C ASN A 94 44.70 21.23 -0.95
N ALA A 95 44.90 20.81 -2.20
CA ALA A 95 44.27 21.39 -3.37
C ALA A 95 44.28 20.37 -4.53
N ASN A 96 43.61 20.71 -5.63
CA ASN A 96 43.57 19.85 -6.82
C ASN A 96 44.98 19.54 -7.33
N THR A 97 45.23 18.29 -7.74
CA THR A 97 46.47 17.85 -8.40
C THR A 97 46.21 17.41 -9.84
N ALA A 98 47.22 17.58 -10.68
CA ALA A 98 47.24 17.08 -12.05
C ALA A 98 48.44 16.14 -12.22
N GLU A 99 48.15 14.85 -12.30
CA GLU A 99 49.12 13.77 -12.44
C GLU A 99 49.41 13.54 -13.93
N THR A 100 50.67 13.63 -14.33
CA THR A 100 51.10 13.40 -15.72
C THR A 100 51.36 11.93 -16.05
N ALA A 101 51.37 11.07 -15.02
CA ALA A 101 51.57 9.63 -15.10
C ALA A 101 50.93 8.94 -13.88
N PRO A 102 50.71 7.62 -13.90
CA PRO A 102 50.25 6.86 -12.73
C PRO A 102 51.05 7.15 -11.46
N CYS A 103 50.34 7.38 -10.36
CA CYS A 103 50.89 7.47 -9.01
C CYS A 103 51.09 6.04 -8.48
N VAL A 104 52.32 5.55 -8.43
CA VAL A 104 52.60 4.18 -7.99
C VAL A 104 53.22 4.19 -6.59
N LEU A 105 52.57 3.53 -5.63
CA LEU A 105 53.14 3.23 -4.32
C LEU A 105 53.54 1.76 -4.28
N ASN A 106 54.83 1.48 -4.05
CA ASN A 106 55.34 0.11 -3.98
C ASN A 106 55.13 -0.50 -2.60
N SER A 107 55.19 -1.83 -2.51
CA SER A 107 55.17 -2.55 -1.23
C SER A 107 56.23 -2.04 -0.27
N THR A 108 55.94 -2.09 1.04
CA THR A 108 56.98 -1.87 2.04
C THR A 108 58.09 -2.92 1.85
N GLY A 109 59.35 -2.51 2.01
CA GLY A 109 60.52 -3.33 1.67
C GLY A 109 60.88 -3.41 0.19
N ALA A 110 60.07 -2.85 -0.74
CA ALA A 110 60.45 -2.75 -2.14
C ALA A 110 61.51 -1.65 -2.35
N GLY A 111 62.73 -2.06 -2.66
CA GLY A 111 63.83 -1.10 -2.83
C GLY A 111 64.12 -0.37 -1.51
N ALA A 112 63.89 0.95 -1.49
CA ALA A 112 64.10 1.78 -0.31
C ALA A 112 62.79 2.14 0.44
N ALA A 113 61.63 1.68 -0.04
CA ALA A 113 60.35 1.96 0.60
C ALA A 113 60.26 1.28 1.97
N ILE A 114 60.05 2.04 3.05
CA ILE A 114 59.93 1.49 4.41
C ILE A 114 58.84 2.27 5.16
N TYR A 115 57.61 1.77 5.11
CA TYR A 115 56.47 2.35 5.85
C TYR A 115 55.69 1.26 6.58
N THR A 116 54.96 1.65 7.62
CA THR A 116 54.07 0.76 8.39
C THR A 116 52.62 0.84 7.90
N ASP A 117 52.21 2.05 7.52
CA ASP A 117 50.88 2.42 7.08
C ASP A 117 50.96 3.77 6.34
N VAL A 118 50.05 3.98 5.39
CA VAL A 118 49.90 5.27 4.71
C VAL A 118 48.44 5.68 4.70
N LEU A 119 48.14 6.85 5.27
CA LEU A 119 46.85 7.50 5.18
C LEU A 119 46.91 8.62 4.13
N ILE A 120 46.04 8.55 3.14
CA ILE A 120 45.84 9.60 2.12
C ILE A 120 44.49 10.24 2.39
N LYS A 121 44.47 11.56 2.64
CA LYS A 121 43.24 12.29 2.92
C LYS A 121 43.25 13.74 2.42
N PRO A 122 42.09 14.34 2.13
CA PRO A 122 42.00 15.76 1.85
C PRO A 122 42.09 16.61 3.14
N THR A 123 42.55 17.85 3.00
CA THR A 123 42.39 18.91 4.02
C THR A 123 41.41 19.99 3.58
N ALA A 124 41.06 19.99 2.30
CA ALA A 124 39.98 20.74 1.66
C ALA A 124 39.40 19.88 0.53
N THR A 125 38.20 20.20 0.05
CA THR A 125 37.65 19.52 -1.13
C THR A 125 38.63 19.61 -2.29
N ALA A 126 39.04 18.46 -2.83
CA ALA A 126 40.13 18.38 -3.79
C ALA A 126 39.91 17.28 -4.82
N THR A 127 40.52 17.45 -5.98
CA THR A 127 40.51 16.48 -7.08
C THR A 127 41.92 16.06 -7.45
N ILE A 128 42.18 14.75 -7.47
CA ILE A 128 43.35 14.14 -8.10
C ILE A 128 42.93 13.73 -9.51
N SER A 129 43.56 14.30 -10.53
CA SER A 129 43.20 14.07 -11.93
C SER A 129 44.40 13.72 -12.78
N GLY A 130 44.23 12.87 -13.78
CA GLY A 130 45.32 12.53 -14.72
C GLY A 130 44.90 11.49 -15.74
N ALA A 131 45.54 11.51 -16.90
CA ALA A 131 45.28 10.55 -17.98
C ALA A 131 46.22 9.33 -17.85
N THR A 132 45.65 8.14 -17.81
CA THR A 132 46.42 6.88 -17.82
C THR A 132 46.54 6.30 -19.23
N THR A 133 47.47 5.36 -19.39
CA THR A 133 47.55 4.51 -20.58
C THR A 133 46.72 3.24 -20.42
N THR A 134 46.55 2.48 -21.50
CA THR A 134 45.81 1.22 -21.52
C THR A 134 46.26 0.29 -20.39
N GLY A 135 45.30 -0.22 -19.62
CA GLY A 135 45.57 -1.22 -18.57
C GLY A 135 46.17 -0.68 -17.29
N ARG A 136 46.19 0.65 -17.08
CA ARG A 136 46.81 1.32 -15.93
C ARG A 136 45.79 2.07 -15.08
N GLY A 137 46.12 2.21 -13.78
CA GLY A 137 45.38 3.03 -12.82
C GLY A 137 45.99 4.42 -12.63
N LEU A 138 45.16 5.40 -12.24
CA LEU A 138 45.65 6.73 -11.88
C LEU A 138 46.42 6.67 -10.55
N ILE A 139 45.84 5.99 -9.57
CA ILE A 139 46.50 5.60 -8.32
C ILE A 139 46.70 4.08 -8.35
N GLU A 140 47.93 3.62 -8.19
CA GLU A 140 48.29 2.20 -8.19
C GLU A 140 49.02 1.82 -6.89
N LEU A 141 48.40 0.90 -6.14
CA LEU A 141 49.00 0.22 -5.01
C LEU A 141 49.66 -1.07 -5.53
N ASN A 142 50.98 -1.03 -5.72
CA ASN A 142 51.79 -2.13 -6.25
C ASN A 142 52.26 -3.01 -5.10
N GLY A 143 51.35 -3.85 -4.63
CA GLY A 143 51.52 -4.64 -3.42
C GLY A 143 51.71 -3.84 -2.14
N ALA A 144 51.21 -2.60 -2.11
CA ALA A 144 51.28 -1.78 -0.92
C ALA A 144 50.31 -2.33 0.14
N ASP A 145 50.80 -2.53 1.36
CA ASP A 145 50.04 -3.02 2.51
C ASP A 145 49.65 -1.85 3.43
N ASN A 146 48.51 -1.97 4.13
CA ASN A 146 48.03 -1.01 5.13
C ASN A 146 47.84 0.43 4.60
N ILE A 147 47.32 0.55 3.38
CA ILE A 147 47.03 1.85 2.78
C ILE A 147 45.57 2.21 3.00
N THR A 148 45.32 3.38 3.57
CA THR A 148 43.99 3.96 3.68
C THR A 148 43.87 5.18 2.78
N ILE A 149 42.98 5.13 1.80
CA ILE A 149 42.53 6.30 1.05
C ILE A 149 41.19 6.72 1.64
N ASP A 150 41.18 7.83 2.38
CA ASP A 150 40.00 8.37 3.05
C ASP A 150 39.64 9.72 2.44
N GLY A 151 38.53 9.78 1.72
CA GLY A 151 38.09 11.02 1.11
C GLY A 151 37.39 12.01 2.05
N ALA A 152 37.28 11.73 3.35
CA ALA A 152 36.74 12.67 4.32
C ALA A 152 37.82 13.64 4.86
N ILE A 153 37.49 14.93 4.99
CA ILE A 153 38.39 15.91 5.61
C ILE A 153 38.53 15.63 7.13
N ALA A 154 37.38 15.41 7.78
CA ALA A 154 37.31 15.10 9.21
C ALA A 154 37.74 13.66 9.47
N VAL A 155 38.63 13.47 10.44
CA VAL A 155 39.05 12.13 10.86
C VAL A 155 37.84 11.37 11.39
N GLY A 156 37.53 10.21 10.80
CA GLY A 156 36.34 9.43 11.13
C GLY A 156 35.03 9.97 10.53
N GLY A 157 35.09 11.00 9.67
CA GLY A 157 33.93 11.50 8.94
C GLY A 157 33.47 10.55 7.82
N THR A 158 32.30 10.86 7.25
CA THR A 158 31.65 10.10 6.15
C THR A 158 31.43 10.95 4.89
N THR A 159 31.96 12.17 4.86
CA THR A 159 31.87 13.09 3.71
C THR A 159 32.77 12.63 2.57
N ARG A 160 32.38 12.94 1.32
CA ARG A 160 33.13 12.57 0.11
C ARG A 160 33.83 13.77 -0.52
N ASP A 161 34.88 14.26 0.13
CA ASP A 161 35.57 15.51 -0.22
C ASP A 161 36.74 15.31 -1.21
N LEU A 162 37.21 14.07 -1.40
CA LEU A 162 38.25 13.72 -2.36
C LEU A 162 37.66 13.09 -3.63
N THR A 163 37.90 13.73 -4.77
CA THR A 163 37.56 13.20 -6.10
C THR A 163 38.80 12.67 -6.81
N ILE A 164 38.73 11.47 -7.37
CA ILE A 164 39.80 10.82 -8.14
C ILE A 164 39.27 10.58 -9.54
N THR A 165 39.79 11.30 -10.53
CA THR A 165 39.27 11.28 -11.91
C THR A 165 40.34 10.85 -12.90
N ASN A 166 40.14 9.69 -13.52
CA ASN A 166 40.96 9.28 -14.65
C ASN A 166 40.49 10.00 -15.92
N THR A 167 41.31 10.90 -16.44
CA THR A 167 41.00 11.74 -17.61
C THR A 167 41.52 11.16 -18.92
N ALA A 168 41.86 9.87 -18.98
CA ALA A 168 42.20 9.22 -20.23
C ALA A 168 41.04 9.37 -21.24
N VAL A 169 41.34 9.49 -22.52
CA VAL A 169 40.28 9.54 -23.54
C VAL A 169 39.48 8.23 -23.50
N ASN A 170 38.18 8.31 -23.78
CA ASN A 170 37.26 7.17 -23.64
C ASN A 170 37.50 6.02 -24.65
N THR A 171 38.50 6.14 -25.53
CA THR A 171 39.02 5.05 -26.38
C THR A 171 40.14 4.24 -25.73
N VAL A 172 40.71 4.68 -24.60
CA VAL A 172 41.76 3.95 -23.86
C VAL A 172 41.12 2.92 -22.94
N ALA A 173 41.19 1.65 -23.33
CA ALA A 173 40.58 0.54 -22.59
C ALA A 173 41.34 0.18 -21.30
N TYR A 174 40.68 -0.56 -20.42
CA TYR A 174 41.28 -1.10 -19.18
C TYR A 174 41.85 -0.05 -18.22
N CYS A 175 41.37 1.20 -18.28
CA CYS A 175 41.79 2.23 -17.34
C CYS A 175 41.08 2.09 -16.00
N MET A 176 41.76 2.48 -14.92
CA MET A 176 41.24 2.45 -13.55
C MET A 176 41.41 3.82 -12.89
N ALA A 177 40.50 4.24 -12.00
CA ALA A 177 40.77 5.38 -11.12
C ALA A 177 41.72 4.94 -9.99
N ILE A 178 41.39 3.81 -9.33
CA ILE A 178 42.23 3.20 -8.29
C ILE A 178 42.50 1.74 -8.64
N ARG A 179 43.75 1.32 -8.53
CA ARG A 179 44.20 -0.04 -8.78
C ARG A 179 44.95 -0.58 -7.57
N ILE A 180 44.54 -1.75 -7.09
CA ILE A 180 45.29 -2.59 -6.16
C ILE A 180 45.80 -3.79 -6.96
N ALA A 181 47.12 -3.90 -7.11
CA ALA A 181 47.73 -4.91 -7.96
C ALA A 181 48.60 -5.84 -7.13
N VAL A 182 48.41 -7.15 -7.33
CA VAL A 182 49.27 -8.22 -6.81
C VAL A 182 49.68 -9.20 -7.91
N ALA A 183 50.69 -10.01 -7.63
CA ALA A 183 51.22 -11.09 -8.45
C ALA A 183 51.60 -12.29 -7.54
N THR A 184 51.94 -13.44 -8.11
CA THR A 184 52.17 -14.67 -7.33
C THR A 184 53.63 -14.93 -6.95
N THR A 185 54.57 -14.09 -7.41
CA THR A 185 56.01 -14.33 -7.24
C THR A 185 56.72 -13.23 -6.46
N ILE A 186 56.69 -11.98 -6.96
CA ILE A 186 57.48 -10.87 -6.41
C ILE A 186 56.63 -9.95 -5.54
N VAL A 187 55.49 -9.48 -6.06
CA VAL A 187 54.59 -8.54 -5.38
C VAL A 187 53.37 -9.31 -4.86
N THR A 188 53.53 -10.03 -3.75
CA THR A 188 52.60 -11.09 -3.32
C THR A 188 51.55 -10.67 -2.29
N SER A 189 51.63 -9.47 -1.72
CA SER A 189 50.65 -8.98 -0.74
C SER A 189 50.16 -7.58 -1.11
N ALA A 190 48.90 -7.30 -0.80
CA ALA A 190 48.31 -5.95 -0.69
C ALA A 190 47.19 -5.97 0.37
N ASN A 191 47.56 -6.41 1.56
CA ASN A 191 46.71 -6.65 2.73
C ASN A 191 46.40 -5.34 3.48
N GLY A 192 45.27 -5.32 4.21
CA GLY A 192 44.91 -4.21 5.10
C GLY A 192 44.55 -2.91 4.39
N ASN A 193 44.28 -2.96 3.09
CA ASN A 193 43.97 -1.78 2.29
C ASN A 193 42.51 -1.35 2.45
N THR A 194 42.29 -0.04 2.62
CA THR A 194 40.98 0.57 2.76
C THR A 194 40.81 1.72 1.77
N ILE A 195 39.74 1.68 0.97
CA ILE A 195 39.32 2.78 0.11
C ILE A 195 37.96 3.21 0.58
N LYS A 196 37.86 4.41 1.15
CA LYS A 196 36.59 4.91 1.68
C LYS A 196 36.35 6.38 1.43
N ASN A 197 35.09 6.75 1.47
CA ASN A 197 34.66 8.15 1.42
C ASN A 197 35.13 8.89 0.15
N CYS A 198 35.47 8.21 -0.94
CA CYS A 198 35.98 8.84 -2.15
C CYS A 198 34.89 9.00 -3.21
N ILE A 199 35.07 9.97 -4.12
CA ILE A 199 34.41 9.99 -5.42
C ILE A 199 35.40 9.48 -6.47
N THR A 200 35.09 8.42 -7.19
CA THR A 200 35.95 7.90 -8.27
C THR A 200 35.24 7.99 -9.61
N ASN A 201 35.88 8.65 -10.57
CA ASN A 201 35.41 8.76 -11.94
C ASN A 201 36.38 8.02 -12.87
N GLY A 202 35.86 7.04 -13.60
CA GLY A 202 36.60 6.38 -14.68
C GLY A 202 36.76 7.26 -15.92
N ASN A 203 37.31 6.68 -16.98
CA ASN A 203 37.67 7.39 -18.21
C ASN A 203 36.60 7.35 -19.31
N ALA A 204 35.41 6.85 -19.01
CA ALA A 204 34.50 6.38 -20.03
C ALA A 204 33.14 7.11 -20.03
N THR A 205 33.23 8.39 -19.71
CA THR A 205 32.15 9.36 -19.91
C THR A 205 31.63 9.33 -21.35
N GLY A 206 30.31 9.38 -21.49
CA GLY A 206 29.62 9.43 -22.78
C GLY A 206 29.55 8.10 -23.54
N ARG A 207 29.86 6.97 -22.88
CA ARG A 207 29.76 5.64 -23.50
C ARG A 207 28.40 4.96 -23.33
N ASN A 208 27.45 5.57 -22.61
CA ASN A 208 26.06 5.07 -22.54
C ASN A 208 25.27 5.46 -23.81
N ILE A 209 25.66 4.91 -24.96
CA ILE A 209 25.05 5.18 -26.27
C ILE A 209 24.98 3.92 -27.13
N ALA A 210 24.01 3.83 -28.03
CA ALA A 210 23.79 2.68 -28.90
C ALA A 210 25.00 2.30 -29.79
N ALA A 211 25.88 3.26 -30.10
CA ALA A 211 27.09 3.02 -30.89
C ALA A 211 28.25 2.39 -30.08
N ALA A 212 28.19 2.37 -28.75
CA ALA A 212 29.24 1.86 -27.87
C ALA A 212 29.01 0.37 -27.55
N THR A 213 29.37 -0.50 -28.50
CA THR A 213 29.08 -1.95 -28.44
C THR A 213 30.32 -2.83 -28.23
N SER A 214 31.53 -2.25 -28.08
CA SER A 214 32.77 -3.03 -27.98
C SER A 214 32.85 -3.84 -26.69
N THR A 215 33.26 -5.10 -26.79
CA THR A 215 33.49 -5.99 -25.63
C THR A 215 34.86 -5.79 -24.98
N THR A 216 35.76 -5.06 -25.64
CA THR A 216 37.14 -4.78 -25.17
C THR A 216 37.44 -3.29 -25.02
N GLY A 217 36.54 -2.42 -25.49
CA GLY A 217 36.63 -0.96 -25.34
C GLY A 217 36.35 -0.49 -23.91
N SER A 218 36.51 0.81 -23.67
CA SER A 218 36.24 1.40 -22.36
C SER A 218 34.79 1.22 -21.93
N GLU A 219 33.84 1.09 -22.87
CA GLU A 219 32.44 0.74 -22.59
C GLU A 219 32.22 -0.65 -21.95
N ALA A 220 33.24 -1.49 -21.90
CA ALA A 220 33.16 -2.82 -21.29
C ALA A 220 34.24 -3.08 -20.24
N ALA A 221 35.36 -2.37 -20.34
CA ALA A 221 36.60 -2.76 -19.70
C ALA A 221 37.24 -1.68 -18.81
N SER A 222 36.65 -0.49 -18.62
CA SER A 222 37.15 0.48 -17.65
C SER A 222 36.62 0.23 -16.24
N TYR A 223 37.34 0.70 -15.23
CA TYR A 223 37.04 0.46 -13.82
C TYR A 223 37.05 1.76 -13.00
N GLY A 224 36.18 1.84 -12.01
CA GLY A 224 36.34 2.81 -10.92
C GLY A 224 37.45 2.34 -9.99
N ILE A 225 37.17 1.25 -9.27
CA ILE A 225 38.10 0.61 -8.33
C ILE A 225 38.33 -0.83 -8.79
N TYR A 226 39.60 -1.19 -8.99
CA TYR A 226 40.02 -2.55 -9.34
C TYR A 226 41.01 -3.09 -8.31
N ALA A 227 40.75 -4.29 -7.81
CA ALA A 227 41.70 -5.07 -7.02
C ALA A 227 41.90 -6.44 -7.67
N GLY A 228 43.14 -6.79 -8.01
CA GLY A 228 43.40 -8.05 -8.72
C GLY A 228 44.83 -8.20 -9.19
N GLY A 229 45.00 -8.88 -10.33
CA GLY A 229 46.30 -9.26 -10.86
C GLY A 229 47.03 -8.13 -11.59
N GLY A 230 48.23 -8.48 -12.09
CA GLY A 230 49.02 -7.61 -12.96
C GLY A 230 49.99 -6.67 -12.24
N ALA A 231 50.35 -6.96 -10.98
CA ALA A 231 51.55 -6.36 -10.42
C ALA A 231 52.81 -6.83 -11.16
N SER A 232 53.93 -6.14 -10.92
CA SER A 232 55.20 -6.50 -11.52
C SER A 232 55.65 -7.91 -11.09
N THR A 233 56.09 -8.69 -12.07
CA THR A 233 56.73 -9.99 -11.87
C THR A 233 58.26 -9.93 -11.99
N VAL A 234 58.81 -8.73 -12.27
CA VAL A 234 60.24 -8.53 -12.53
C VAL A 234 60.98 -7.99 -11.29
N SER A 235 60.40 -6.98 -10.64
CA SER A 235 60.91 -6.36 -9.42
C SER A 235 59.76 -5.71 -8.65
N ALA A 236 59.83 -5.69 -7.32
CA ALA A 236 58.86 -5.01 -6.47
C ALA A 236 58.89 -3.48 -6.61
N THR A 237 59.95 -2.91 -7.19
CA THR A 237 60.06 -1.47 -7.48
C THR A 237 59.51 -1.09 -8.86
N THR A 238 59.29 -2.05 -9.73
CA THR A 238 58.78 -1.81 -11.09
C THR A 238 57.28 -1.62 -11.03
N ALA A 239 56.78 -0.60 -11.72
CA ALA A 239 55.35 -0.31 -11.79
C ALA A 239 54.54 -1.52 -12.31
N PRO A 240 53.26 -1.66 -11.90
CA PRO A 240 52.36 -2.67 -12.42
C PRO A 240 52.33 -2.73 -13.95
N SER A 241 52.26 -3.95 -14.50
CA SER A 241 52.09 -4.15 -15.94
C SER A 241 50.67 -3.77 -16.35
N ALA A 242 50.50 -3.36 -17.61
CA ALA A 242 49.18 -3.08 -18.16
C ALA A 242 48.35 -4.37 -18.21
N ILE A 243 47.13 -4.34 -17.65
CA ILE A 243 46.18 -5.44 -17.89
C ILE A 243 45.60 -5.31 -19.30
N ALA A 244 45.37 -6.46 -19.95
CA ALA A 244 44.85 -6.52 -21.32
C ALA A 244 43.53 -7.30 -21.41
N SER A 245 42.97 -7.72 -20.27
CA SER A 245 41.75 -8.52 -20.21
C SER A 245 40.95 -8.22 -18.95
N VAL A 246 39.62 -8.24 -19.08
CA VAL A 246 38.71 -8.12 -17.93
C VAL A 246 38.74 -9.36 -17.03
N ALA A 247 39.40 -10.43 -17.48
CA ALA A 247 39.59 -11.69 -16.76
C ALA A 247 40.96 -11.78 -16.07
N THR A 248 41.75 -10.70 -16.05
CA THR A 248 43.01 -10.68 -15.29
C THR A 248 42.71 -10.78 -13.79
N VAL A 249 43.21 -11.84 -13.15
CA VAL A 249 42.93 -12.22 -11.76
C VAL A 249 44.22 -12.35 -10.95
N ALA A 250 44.13 -12.11 -9.64
CA ALA A 250 45.18 -12.48 -8.70
C ALA A 250 45.18 -14.01 -8.49
N GLY A 251 46.35 -14.63 -8.68
CA GLY A 251 46.51 -16.09 -8.58
C GLY A 251 46.73 -16.60 -7.15
N SER A 252 46.65 -17.92 -6.98
CA SER A 252 47.02 -18.59 -5.72
C SER A 252 48.47 -18.27 -5.34
N GLY A 253 48.68 -17.92 -4.06
CA GLY A 253 49.97 -17.47 -3.52
C GLY A 253 50.08 -15.95 -3.35
N ALA A 254 49.16 -15.17 -3.94
CA ALA A 254 48.99 -13.76 -3.63
C ALA A 254 47.96 -13.55 -2.50
N THR A 255 48.01 -12.41 -1.80
CA THR A 255 47.08 -12.05 -0.71
C THR A 255 46.61 -10.60 -0.80
N MET A 256 45.33 -10.35 -0.54
CA MET A 256 44.69 -9.02 -0.39
C MET A 256 43.69 -9.06 0.78
N ASN A 257 44.13 -9.62 1.91
CA ASN A 257 43.31 -9.83 3.09
C ASN A 257 42.85 -8.51 3.71
N SER A 258 41.66 -8.52 4.30
CA SER A 258 41.03 -7.36 4.96
C SER A 258 40.87 -6.14 4.03
N LEU A 259 40.63 -6.39 2.74
CA LEU A 259 40.31 -5.33 1.78
C LEU A 259 38.94 -4.73 2.10
N THR A 260 38.91 -3.42 2.35
CA THR A 260 37.68 -2.66 2.63
C THR A 260 37.45 -1.60 1.57
N ILE A 261 36.27 -1.62 0.94
CA ILE A 261 35.81 -0.59 0.00
C ILE A 261 34.48 -0.06 0.53
N SER A 262 34.49 1.13 1.14
CA SER A 262 33.36 1.62 1.94
C SER A 262 32.92 3.03 1.61
N ASN A 263 31.61 3.28 1.48
CA ASN A 263 31.07 4.65 1.36
C ASN A 263 31.68 5.47 0.20
N ASN A 264 32.00 4.85 -0.93
CA ASN A 264 32.49 5.56 -2.12
C ASN A 264 31.34 5.88 -3.10
N LEU A 265 31.49 6.95 -3.88
CA LEU A 265 30.70 7.22 -5.08
C LEU A 265 31.51 6.80 -6.31
N VAL A 266 31.00 5.89 -7.14
CA VAL A 266 31.72 5.37 -8.31
C VAL A 266 30.92 5.61 -9.60
N ASN A 267 31.54 6.34 -10.55
CA ASN A 267 30.93 6.83 -11.78
C ASN A 267 31.86 6.72 -13.00
N ALA A 268 31.30 6.98 -14.20
CA ALA A 268 32.00 7.15 -15.47
C ALA A 268 32.93 5.99 -15.87
N CYS A 269 32.56 4.76 -15.54
CA CYS A 269 33.32 3.54 -15.84
C CYS A 269 32.39 2.39 -16.25
N ALA A 270 32.94 1.35 -16.87
CA ALA A 270 32.15 0.18 -17.23
C ALA A 270 31.82 -0.63 -15.98
N ARG A 271 32.82 -0.80 -15.12
CA ARG A 271 32.77 -1.65 -13.94
C ARG A 271 33.06 -0.79 -12.71
N GLY A 272 32.08 -0.66 -11.82
CA GLY A 272 32.23 0.19 -10.64
C GLY A 272 33.34 -0.30 -9.72
N ILE A 273 33.06 -1.38 -8.99
CA ILE A 273 33.99 -2.02 -8.05
C ILE A 273 34.24 -3.45 -8.53
N SER A 274 35.50 -3.79 -8.79
CA SER A 274 35.88 -5.11 -9.27
C SER A 274 37.01 -5.71 -8.46
N VAL A 275 36.71 -6.80 -7.75
CA VAL A 275 37.66 -7.57 -6.95
C VAL A 275 37.85 -8.94 -7.60
N GLN A 276 39.06 -9.21 -8.08
CA GLN A 276 39.33 -10.29 -9.01
C GLN A 276 40.47 -11.21 -8.57
N ALA A 277 40.12 -12.38 -8.05
CA ALA A 277 41.06 -13.43 -7.69
C ALA A 277 40.58 -14.82 -8.15
N SER A 278 41.52 -15.71 -8.48
CA SER A 278 41.22 -17.06 -9.00
C SER A 278 41.27 -18.18 -7.97
N ALA A 279 41.60 -17.86 -6.71
CA ALA A 279 41.61 -18.81 -5.61
C ALA A 279 41.01 -18.18 -4.36
N ILE A 280 40.28 -18.97 -3.56
CA ILE A 280 39.66 -18.50 -2.30
C ILE A 280 40.69 -18.02 -1.27
N THR A 281 41.94 -18.50 -1.39
CA THR A 281 43.05 -18.18 -0.48
C THR A 281 43.61 -16.77 -0.67
N VAL A 282 43.16 -16.03 -1.69
CA VAL A 282 43.71 -14.71 -2.00
C VAL A 282 43.11 -13.63 -1.11
N ILE A 283 41.83 -13.74 -0.76
CA ILE A 283 41.13 -12.69 -0.02
C ILE A 283 40.38 -13.30 1.16
N ASP A 284 40.91 -13.07 2.36
CA ASP A 284 40.17 -13.26 3.60
C ASP A 284 39.56 -11.94 4.08
N ASN A 285 38.32 -11.96 4.57
CA ASN A 285 37.59 -10.80 5.09
C ASN A 285 37.41 -9.63 4.09
N LEU A 286 36.85 -9.90 2.91
CA LEU A 286 36.47 -8.83 1.97
C LEU A 286 35.25 -8.05 2.48
N THR A 287 35.33 -6.72 2.51
CA THR A 287 34.17 -5.86 2.82
C THR A 287 33.94 -4.84 1.71
N ILE A 288 32.75 -4.85 1.11
CA ILE A 288 32.29 -3.85 0.15
C ILE A 288 30.95 -3.32 0.66
N ASN A 289 30.94 -2.15 1.31
CA ASN A 289 29.73 -1.66 1.95
C ASN A 289 29.43 -0.17 1.77
N ASN A 290 28.14 0.18 1.81
CA ASN A 290 27.67 1.56 1.79
C ASN A 290 28.09 2.37 0.54
N ASN A 291 28.57 1.70 -0.52
CA ASN A 291 28.99 2.39 -1.74
C ASN A 291 27.78 2.75 -2.58
N THR A 292 27.89 3.87 -3.29
CA THR A 292 26.96 4.31 -4.32
C THR A 292 27.61 4.09 -5.67
N VAL A 293 27.05 3.20 -6.50
CA VAL A 293 27.61 2.87 -7.82
C VAL A 293 26.60 3.25 -8.90
N GLY A 294 27.04 4.11 -9.82
CA GLY A 294 26.21 4.69 -10.88
C GLY A 294 25.70 6.09 -10.55
N ASP A 295 25.15 6.75 -11.58
CA ASP A 295 24.64 8.12 -11.50
C ASP A 295 23.22 8.15 -10.93
N ALA A 296 22.79 9.28 -10.34
CA ALA A 296 21.44 9.40 -9.77
C ALA A 296 20.38 9.55 -10.87
N THR A 297 20.79 9.99 -12.06
CA THR A 297 19.93 10.20 -13.22
C THR A 297 20.08 9.05 -14.22
N ALA A 298 18.98 8.37 -14.54
CA ALA A 298 18.92 7.39 -15.62
C ALA A 298 19.32 8.03 -16.95
N GLY A 299 20.04 7.30 -17.81
CA GLY A 299 20.58 7.78 -19.07
C GLY A 299 21.81 8.68 -18.96
N SER A 300 22.28 9.00 -17.76
CA SER A 300 23.43 9.91 -17.57
C SER A 300 24.69 9.40 -18.27
N THR A 301 25.41 10.32 -18.92
CA THR A 301 26.69 10.03 -19.58
C THR A 301 27.82 9.73 -18.61
N THR A 302 27.61 10.00 -17.31
CA THR A 302 28.55 9.74 -16.21
C THR A 302 28.18 8.53 -15.37
N THR A 303 27.17 7.74 -15.76
CA THR A 303 26.81 6.52 -15.01
C THR A 303 27.85 5.40 -15.14
N VAL A 304 27.63 4.31 -14.40
CA VAL A 304 28.30 3.03 -14.61
C VAL A 304 27.49 2.23 -15.60
N TYR A 305 28.03 1.96 -16.78
CA TYR A 305 27.23 1.48 -17.91
C TYR A 305 27.49 0.00 -18.27
N ARG A 306 28.04 -0.82 -17.35
CA ARG A 306 28.04 -2.29 -17.52
C ARG A 306 27.73 -3.01 -16.22
N THR A 307 28.61 -2.99 -15.23
CA THR A 307 28.48 -3.81 -14.00
C THR A 307 28.79 -2.97 -12.78
N GLY A 308 27.95 -3.04 -11.74
CA GLY A 308 28.14 -2.26 -10.53
C GLY A 308 29.28 -2.83 -9.68
N ILE A 309 29.06 -4.02 -9.12
CA ILE A 309 30.00 -4.69 -8.22
C ILE A 309 30.25 -6.13 -8.71
N THR A 310 31.53 -6.53 -8.77
CA THR A 310 31.93 -7.93 -8.96
C THR A 310 32.95 -8.34 -7.91
N ALA A 311 32.77 -9.49 -7.27
CA ALA A 311 33.73 -10.05 -6.32
C ALA A 311 33.97 -11.55 -6.54
N GLN A 312 35.22 -11.98 -6.40
CA GLN A 312 35.61 -13.40 -6.48
C GLN A 312 36.97 -13.64 -5.79
N GLY A 313 37.26 -14.90 -5.51
CA GLY A 313 38.49 -15.40 -4.88
C GLY A 313 38.60 -15.09 -3.39
N PHE A 314 37.48 -15.23 -2.67
CA PHE A 314 37.40 -14.98 -1.23
C PHE A 314 36.96 -16.23 -0.42
N THR A 315 37.36 -16.29 0.85
CA THR A 315 36.86 -17.24 1.87
C THR A 315 35.57 -16.79 2.53
N ALA A 316 35.40 -15.47 2.68
CA ALA A 316 34.20 -14.80 3.15
C ALA A 316 34.19 -13.36 2.61
N ALA A 317 33.02 -12.90 2.16
CA ALA A 317 32.83 -11.54 1.68
C ALA A 317 31.54 -10.95 2.22
N LEU A 318 31.60 -9.73 2.77
CA LEU A 318 30.43 -8.94 3.14
C LEU A 318 30.21 -7.87 2.06
N ILE A 319 29.10 -7.98 1.33
CA ILE A 319 28.67 -6.99 0.34
C ILE A 319 27.36 -6.40 0.84
N ALA A 320 27.44 -5.28 1.58
CA ALA A 320 26.33 -4.81 2.40
C ALA A 320 25.97 -3.33 2.23
N GLY A 321 24.69 -2.97 2.23
CA GLY A 321 24.28 -1.55 2.27
C GLY A 321 24.60 -0.74 1.01
N ASN A 322 24.98 -1.38 -0.10
CA ASN A 322 25.36 -0.64 -1.32
C ASN A 322 24.11 -0.21 -2.10
N THR A 323 24.14 0.99 -2.67
CA THR A 323 23.16 1.47 -3.65
C THR A 323 23.75 1.35 -5.05
N ILE A 324 23.20 0.47 -5.88
CA ILE A 324 23.61 0.27 -7.27
C ILE A 324 22.46 0.71 -8.16
N ARG A 325 22.66 1.78 -8.92
CA ARG A 325 21.57 2.39 -9.69
C ARG A 325 21.96 2.83 -11.08
N ASN A 326 20.95 2.88 -11.95
CA ASN A 326 21.02 3.46 -13.29
C ASN A 326 22.14 2.87 -14.15
N ILE A 327 22.25 1.54 -14.15
CA ILE A 327 23.22 0.80 -14.94
C ILE A 327 22.58 0.38 -16.26
N GLU A 328 22.93 1.09 -17.33
CA GLU A 328 22.47 0.84 -18.70
C GLU A 328 23.64 0.42 -19.57
N TRP A 329 23.44 -0.55 -20.48
CA TRP A 329 24.53 -1.00 -21.35
C TRP A 329 24.06 -1.40 -22.74
N PHE A 330 24.91 -1.17 -23.73
CA PHE A 330 24.66 -1.51 -25.13
C PHE A 330 25.55 -2.65 -25.66
N VAL A 331 26.48 -3.15 -24.84
CA VAL A 331 27.41 -4.23 -25.20
C VAL A 331 26.67 -5.56 -25.27
N GLY A 332 26.91 -6.35 -26.32
CA GLY A 332 26.32 -7.68 -26.52
C GLY A 332 26.89 -8.76 -25.60
N THR A 333 26.73 -8.60 -24.28
CA THR A 333 27.05 -9.60 -23.25
C THR A 333 26.06 -9.47 -22.09
N SER A 334 25.74 -10.58 -21.42
CA SER A 334 24.90 -10.53 -20.22
C SER A 334 25.62 -9.75 -19.14
N SER A 335 24.87 -8.96 -18.36
CA SER A 335 25.50 -8.10 -17.36
C SER A 335 24.71 -8.04 -16.05
N PRO A 336 25.38 -8.30 -14.92
CA PRO A 336 24.80 -8.13 -13.59
C PRO A 336 24.96 -6.69 -13.05
N ALA A 337 24.13 -6.28 -12.11
CA ALA A 337 24.37 -5.10 -11.28
C ALA A 337 25.35 -5.45 -10.15
N LEU A 338 25.11 -6.58 -9.48
CA LEU A 338 25.98 -7.19 -8.47
C LEU A 338 26.22 -8.66 -8.84
N SER A 339 27.48 -9.10 -8.86
CA SER A 339 27.81 -10.51 -9.12
C SER A 339 28.90 -11.04 -8.21
N ILE A 340 28.77 -12.32 -7.85
CA ILE A 340 29.88 -13.11 -7.33
C ILE A 340 30.25 -14.21 -8.30
N GLY A 341 31.55 -14.41 -8.49
CA GLY A 341 32.11 -15.50 -9.30
C GLY A 341 31.97 -15.35 -10.82
N ASP A 342 31.67 -14.15 -11.33
CA ASP A 342 31.40 -13.90 -12.76
C ASP A 342 32.59 -14.21 -13.68
N ILE A 343 33.80 -13.98 -13.17
CA ILE A 343 35.05 -14.13 -13.92
C ILE A 343 35.82 -15.38 -13.47
N SER A 344 35.65 -15.81 -12.21
CA SER A 344 36.28 -17.01 -11.67
C SER A 344 35.35 -17.72 -10.70
N ALA A 345 35.37 -19.06 -10.72
CA ALA A 345 34.52 -19.88 -9.86
C ALA A 345 34.93 -19.91 -8.37
N ALA A 346 36.02 -19.23 -8.01
CA ALA A 346 36.51 -19.20 -6.64
C ALA A 346 35.69 -18.22 -5.79
N GLY A 347 35.08 -18.72 -4.71
CA GLY A 347 34.39 -17.91 -3.69
C GLY A 347 33.57 -18.80 -2.77
N THR A 348 33.55 -18.51 -1.48
CA THR A 348 32.67 -19.21 -0.53
C THR A 348 32.12 -18.26 0.53
N ASN A 349 30.95 -18.58 1.09
CA ASN A 349 30.35 -17.90 2.24
C ASN A 349 30.21 -16.37 2.07
N ALA A 350 29.83 -15.92 0.87
CA ALA A 350 29.48 -14.51 0.68
C ALA A 350 28.20 -14.17 1.44
N VAL A 351 28.13 -12.98 2.03
CA VAL A 351 26.93 -12.39 2.59
C VAL A 351 26.61 -11.13 1.78
N ILE A 352 25.48 -11.16 1.07
CA ILE A 352 24.99 -10.07 0.22
C ILE A 352 23.73 -9.54 0.86
N GLU A 353 23.81 -8.39 1.53
CA GLU A 353 22.71 -7.90 2.35
C GLU A 353 22.44 -6.41 2.30
N ASN A 354 21.19 -6.02 2.54
CA ASN A 354 20.80 -4.61 2.64
C ASN A 354 21.19 -3.77 1.41
N ASN A 355 21.39 -4.40 0.25
CA ASN A 355 21.73 -3.67 -0.97
C ASN A 355 20.44 -3.22 -1.65
N ILE A 356 20.49 -2.01 -2.21
CA ILE A 356 19.42 -1.44 -3.02
C ILE A 356 19.90 -1.40 -4.47
N ILE A 357 19.26 -2.19 -5.33
CA ILE A 357 19.56 -2.27 -6.75
C ILE A 357 18.35 -1.76 -7.53
N THR A 358 18.54 -0.74 -8.36
CA THR A 358 17.45 -0.18 -9.17
C THR A 358 17.93 0.19 -10.57
N HIS A 359 17.04 0.11 -11.56
CA HIS A 359 17.29 0.53 -12.95
C HIS A 359 18.53 -0.13 -13.55
N LYS A 360 18.43 -1.44 -13.79
CA LYS A 360 19.46 -2.24 -14.45
C LYS A 360 18.92 -2.66 -15.82
N VAL A 361 19.37 -1.98 -16.87
CA VAL A 361 18.75 -2.05 -18.20
C VAL A 361 19.70 -2.55 -19.28
N ALA A 362 19.37 -3.69 -19.88
CA ALA A 362 20.06 -4.21 -21.06
C ALA A 362 19.59 -3.50 -22.33
N SER A 363 20.18 -2.37 -22.67
CA SER A 363 19.81 -1.58 -23.87
C SER A 363 20.42 -2.14 -25.17
N ASN A 364 21.19 -3.23 -25.09
CA ASN A 364 21.72 -3.90 -26.27
C ASN A 364 20.58 -4.51 -27.10
N THR A 365 20.62 -4.34 -28.43
CA THR A 365 19.66 -4.97 -29.36
C THR A 365 20.06 -6.41 -29.70
N GLY A 366 20.81 -7.09 -28.83
CA GLY A 366 21.24 -8.48 -28.99
C GLY A 366 20.38 -9.43 -28.16
N THR A 367 20.87 -10.65 -27.92
CA THR A 367 20.19 -11.66 -27.10
C THR A 367 20.42 -11.51 -25.60
N PHE A 368 21.30 -10.60 -25.14
CA PHE A 368 21.89 -10.70 -23.81
C PHE A 368 21.10 -9.98 -22.72
N GLY A 369 20.90 -10.68 -21.59
CA GLY A 369 19.99 -10.26 -20.51
C GLY A 369 20.63 -9.51 -19.35
N ALA A 370 19.75 -8.98 -18.49
CA ALA A 370 20.04 -8.18 -17.31
C ALA A 370 19.88 -8.98 -16.03
N TYR A 371 20.83 -8.86 -15.09
CA TYR A 371 20.67 -9.43 -13.75
C TYR A 371 20.80 -8.36 -12.67
N GLY A 372 19.93 -8.38 -11.66
CA GLY A 372 20.11 -7.59 -10.44
C GLY A 372 21.27 -8.16 -9.62
N ILE A 373 21.02 -9.27 -8.93
CA ILE A 373 22.02 -10.05 -8.19
C ILE A 373 22.27 -11.37 -8.92
N ASN A 374 23.53 -11.68 -9.20
CA ASN A 374 23.92 -12.93 -9.86
C ASN A 374 24.94 -13.70 -9.01
N ILE A 375 24.58 -14.92 -8.63
CA ILE A 375 25.49 -15.92 -8.09
C ILE A 375 25.98 -16.74 -9.27
N ALA A 376 27.05 -16.28 -9.91
CA ALA A 376 27.60 -16.93 -11.09
C ALA A 376 28.37 -18.22 -10.74
N ALA A 377 28.96 -18.26 -9.54
CA ALA A 377 29.69 -19.39 -8.97
C ALA A 377 29.95 -19.19 -7.47
N GLY A 378 30.66 -20.15 -6.85
CA GLY A 378 30.99 -20.18 -5.43
C GLY A 378 29.97 -20.96 -4.60
N ASN A 379 30.27 -21.25 -3.34
CA ASN A 379 29.40 -22.06 -2.46
C ASN A 379 28.96 -21.28 -1.22
N GLY A 380 27.80 -21.63 -0.63
CA GLY A 380 27.41 -21.13 0.69
C GLY A 380 27.03 -19.66 0.76
N ALA A 381 26.80 -18.99 -0.37
CA ALA A 381 26.41 -17.58 -0.38
C ALA A 381 25.02 -17.37 0.28
N THR A 382 24.90 -16.34 1.11
CA THR A 382 23.67 -15.88 1.74
C THR A 382 23.28 -14.53 1.14
N VAL A 383 22.14 -14.48 0.46
CA VAL A 383 21.55 -13.27 -0.14
C VAL A 383 20.32 -12.91 0.67
N ARG A 384 20.36 -11.80 1.42
CA ARG A 384 19.26 -11.44 2.32
C ARG A 384 18.95 -9.95 2.42
N ASN A 385 17.70 -9.59 2.73
CA ASN A 385 17.30 -8.19 2.95
C ASN A 385 17.70 -7.24 1.80
N ASN A 386 17.72 -7.70 0.56
CA ASN A 386 18.03 -6.81 -0.57
C ASN A 386 16.73 -6.31 -1.23
N PHE A 387 16.75 -5.06 -1.68
CA PHE A 387 15.78 -4.51 -2.62
C PHE A 387 16.34 -4.58 -4.04
N VAL A 388 15.60 -5.21 -4.94
CA VAL A 388 15.96 -5.30 -6.37
C VAL A 388 14.76 -4.90 -7.22
N SER A 389 14.85 -3.76 -7.90
CA SER A 389 13.77 -3.23 -8.74
C SER A 389 14.25 -2.86 -10.15
N ASP A 390 13.29 -2.81 -11.09
CA ASP A 390 13.51 -2.23 -12.42
C ASP A 390 14.72 -2.85 -13.17
N VAL A 391 14.80 -4.18 -13.13
CA VAL A 391 15.74 -4.94 -13.96
C VAL A 391 15.01 -5.30 -15.25
N THR A 392 15.44 -4.74 -16.38
CA THR A 392 14.77 -4.91 -17.68
C THR A 392 15.77 -4.90 -18.85
N GLY A 393 15.29 -4.97 -20.09
CA GLY A 393 16.14 -4.95 -21.27
C GLY A 393 15.36 -5.00 -22.59
N ASP A 394 16.00 -4.54 -23.65
CA ASP A 394 15.45 -4.54 -25.01
C ASP A 394 15.30 -5.98 -25.54
N MET A 395 14.31 -6.20 -26.41
CA MET A 395 13.95 -7.51 -26.96
C MET A 395 14.36 -7.70 -28.41
N THR A 396 14.78 -6.65 -29.10
CA THR A 396 14.94 -6.61 -30.57
C THR A 396 15.89 -7.69 -31.12
N GLY A 397 16.91 -8.07 -30.35
CA GLY A 397 17.83 -9.17 -30.72
C GLY A 397 17.54 -10.51 -30.08
N GLY A 398 16.50 -10.61 -29.26
CA GLY A 398 16.17 -11.81 -28.50
C GLY A 398 15.87 -13.01 -29.42
N SER A 399 16.68 -14.05 -29.31
CA SER A 399 16.68 -15.22 -30.22
C SER A 399 16.53 -16.56 -29.51
N ALA A 400 16.47 -16.59 -28.17
CA ALA A 400 16.33 -17.84 -27.42
C ALA A 400 15.73 -17.67 -26.02
N PHE A 401 14.84 -18.60 -25.66
CA PHE A 401 14.43 -18.83 -24.28
C PHE A 401 15.60 -19.47 -23.53
N SER A 402 16.19 -18.76 -22.57
CA SER A 402 17.43 -19.20 -21.96
C SER A 402 17.66 -18.58 -20.59
N THR A 403 18.22 -19.38 -19.70
CA THR A 403 18.67 -18.95 -18.37
C THR A 403 19.95 -18.11 -18.41
N THR A 404 20.62 -18.03 -19.56
CA THR A 404 21.79 -17.16 -19.81
C THR A 404 21.38 -15.84 -20.47
N PHE A 405 20.26 -15.82 -21.19
CA PHE A 405 19.82 -14.65 -21.96
C PHE A 405 18.59 -13.96 -21.36
N GLY A 406 17.94 -14.60 -20.39
CA GLY A 406 16.79 -14.05 -19.67
C GLY A 406 17.16 -12.88 -18.75
N ILE A 407 16.13 -12.20 -18.29
CA ILE A 407 16.23 -11.12 -17.29
C ILE A 407 15.94 -11.71 -15.92
N PHE A 408 16.78 -11.40 -14.93
CA PHE A 408 16.61 -11.91 -13.57
C PHE A 408 16.76 -10.81 -12.52
N GLY A 409 15.85 -10.76 -11.54
CA GLY A 409 16.08 -9.97 -10.33
C GLY A 409 17.23 -10.57 -9.53
N ILE A 410 17.06 -11.81 -9.08
CA ILE A 410 18.10 -12.62 -8.43
C ILE A 410 18.28 -13.93 -9.20
N ARG A 411 19.53 -14.26 -9.56
CA ARG A 411 19.88 -15.46 -10.33
C ARG A 411 20.90 -16.32 -9.60
N VAL A 412 20.58 -17.60 -9.43
CA VAL A 412 21.49 -18.62 -8.90
C VAL A 412 21.91 -19.53 -10.05
N ALA A 413 23.16 -19.37 -10.50
CA ALA A 413 23.64 -19.98 -11.74
C ALA A 413 24.51 -21.22 -11.54
N ALA A 414 25.31 -21.22 -10.47
CA ALA A 414 26.15 -22.33 -10.06
C ALA A 414 26.39 -22.27 -8.55
N GLY A 415 26.95 -23.34 -7.99
CA GLY A 415 27.27 -23.44 -6.57
C GLY A 415 26.28 -24.27 -5.76
N LEU A 416 26.64 -24.51 -4.50
CA LEU A 416 25.91 -25.36 -3.56
C LEU A 416 25.57 -24.61 -2.27
N ASN A 417 24.52 -25.03 -1.58
CA ASN A 417 24.15 -24.59 -0.24
C ASN A 417 23.91 -23.07 -0.10
N HIS A 418 23.33 -22.45 -1.13
CA HIS A 418 22.98 -21.02 -1.09
C HIS A 418 21.74 -20.75 -0.25
N LYS A 419 21.70 -19.59 0.40
CA LYS A 419 20.59 -19.13 1.24
C LYS A 419 20.04 -17.84 0.67
N ILE A 420 18.76 -17.80 0.33
CA ILE A 420 18.08 -16.64 -0.26
C ILE A 420 16.92 -16.27 0.68
N TYR A 421 17.11 -15.28 1.54
CA TYR A 421 16.18 -14.97 2.62
C TYR A 421 15.68 -13.54 2.59
N HIS A 422 14.39 -13.29 2.82
CA HIS A 422 13.94 -11.92 3.06
C HIS A 422 14.36 -10.92 1.97
N ASN A 423 14.33 -11.28 0.68
CA ASN A 423 14.60 -10.32 -0.39
C ASN A 423 13.26 -9.80 -0.94
N SER A 424 13.20 -8.51 -1.29
CA SER A 424 12.09 -7.93 -2.03
C SER A 424 12.55 -7.63 -3.45
N VAL A 425 11.95 -8.31 -4.42
CA VAL A 425 12.24 -8.14 -5.84
C VAL A 425 10.98 -7.66 -6.56
N ASN A 426 11.11 -6.61 -7.37
CA ASN A 426 10.01 -6.07 -8.16
C ASN A 426 10.44 -5.71 -9.58
N LEU A 427 10.12 -6.59 -10.53
CA LEU A 427 10.32 -6.34 -11.95
C LEU A 427 9.03 -5.78 -12.55
N TYR A 428 9.08 -4.63 -13.20
CA TYR A 428 7.90 -3.93 -13.71
C TYR A 428 8.23 -3.10 -14.96
N GLY A 429 7.19 -2.51 -15.56
CA GLY A 429 7.33 -1.59 -16.68
C GLY A 429 7.23 -2.28 -18.04
N LEU A 430 7.42 -1.48 -19.09
CA LEU A 430 7.35 -1.93 -20.48
C LEU A 430 8.72 -2.45 -20.94
N ARG A 431 8.73 -3.62 -21.55
CA ARG A 431 9.87 -4.16 -22.28
C ARG A 431 9.78 -3.76 -23.75
N THR A 432 10.80 -3.06 -24.26
CA THR A 432 10.82 -2.49 -25.62
C THR A 432 11.31 -3.49 -26.67
N GLY A 433 10.88 -3.32 -27.93
CA GLY A 433 11.36 -4.10 -29.07
C GLY A 433 10.51 -5.31 -29.46
N THR A 434 10.91 -5.98 -30.54
CA THR A 434 10.26 -7.18 -31.10
C THR A 434 11.28 -8.32 -31.14
N ALA A 435 11.06 -9.40 -30.38
CA ALA A 435 11.97 -10.54 -30.40
C ALA A 435 11.70 -11.48 -31.58
N ALA A 436 12.71 -12.20 -32.04
CA ALA A 436 12.57 -13.22 -33.09
C ALA A 436 12.20 -14.60 -32.52
N ALA A 437 12.26 -14.78 -31.19
CA ALA A 437 11.98 -16.03 -30.50
C ALA A 437 11.31 -15.77 -29.13
N THR A 438 11.06 -16.86 -28.40
CA THR A 438 10.49 -16.80 -27.04
C THR A 438 11.54 -16.36 -26.01
N LEU A 439 11.12 -15.66 -24.95
CA LEU A 439 12.04 -15.05 -23.97
C LEU A 439 11.56 -15.26 -22.53
N LEU A 440 12.50 -15.10 -21.58
CA LEU A 440 12.29 -15.32 -20.15
C LEU A 440 12.60 -14.05 -19.35
N THR A 441 11.70 -13.68 -18.45
CA THR A 441 11.98 -12.77 -17.33
C THR A 441 11.55 -13.44 -16.03
N ALA A 442 12.39 -13.36 -14.99
CA ALA A 442 12.10 -13.97 -13.70
C ALA A 442 12.55 -13.08 -12.54
N ALA A 443 11.70 -12.84 -11.53
CA ALA A 443 12.15 -12.12 -10.34
C ALA A 443 13.23 -12.93 -9.58
N PHE A 444 13.07 -14.26 -9.52
CA PHE A 444 14.07 -15.19 -9.00
C PHE A 444 14.31 -16.37 -9.96
N GLY A 445 15.52 -16.90 -10.04
CA GLY A 445 15.81 -18.04 -10.90
C GLY A 445 16.89 -18.99 -10.37
N ILE A 446 16.58 -20.29 -10.39
CA ILE A 446 17.53 -21.40 -10.22
C ILE A 446 17.76 -22.01 -11.60
N THR A 447 18.98 -21.97 -12.12
CA THR A 447 19.20 -22.25 -13.55
C THR A 447 19.51 -23.70 -13.89
N GLY A 448 19.74 -24.58 -12.91
CA GLY A 448 20.16 -25.96 -13.15
C GLY A 448 19.90 -26.90 -11.99
N THR A 449 19.75 -28.19 -12.29
CA THR A 449 19.44 -29.25 -11.30
C THR A 449 20.63 -29.62 -10.41
N GLY A 450 21.85 -29.20 -10.76
CA GLY A 450 23.05 -29.40 -9.92
C GLY A 450 23.18 -28.43 -8.74
N LEU A 451 22.27 -27.46 -8.61
CA LEU A 451 22.27 -26.45 -7.54
C LEU A 451 21.68 -27.04 -6.26
N THR A 452 22.44 -27.93 -5.59
CA THR A 452 21.93 -28.69 -4.45
C THR A 452 22.00 -27.91 -3.13
N GLY A 453 21.02 -28.16 -2.25
CA GLY A 453 20.98 -27.58 -0.91
C GLY A 453 20.63 -26.09 -0.85
N CYS A 454 20.10 -25.53 -1.94
CA CYS A 454 19.61 -24.15 -1.91
C CYS A 454 18.41 -24.04 -0.94
N ASP A 455 18.37 -22.95 -0.17
CA ASP A 455 17.33 -22.66 0.80
C ASP A 455 16.78 -21.25 0.55
N VAL A 456 15.53 -21.17 0.12
CA VAL A 456 14.88 -19.97 -0.39
C VAL A 456 13.61 -19.73 0.42
N ARG A 457 13.65 -18.76 1.34
CA ARG A 457 12.54 -18.50 2.28
C ARG A 457 12.29 -17.02 2.53
N ASN A 458 11.05 -16.68 2.86
CA ASN A 458 10.64 -15.34 3.29
C ASN A 458 10.86 -14.24 2.24
N ASN A 459 10.90 -14.56 0.95
CA ASN A 459 11.11 -13.55 -0.09
C ASN A 459 9.78 -13.07 -0.69
N ILE A 460 9.75 -11.83 -1.20
CA ILE A 460 8.71 -11.36 -2.12
C ILE A 460 9.32 -11.29 -3.52
N PHE A 461 8.79 -12.10 -4.44
CA PHE A 461 9.19 -12.12 -5.84
C PHE A 461 8.03 -11.62 -6.71
N SER A 462 8.15 -10.38 -7.17
CA SER A 462 7.16 -9.72 -8.03
C SER A 462 7.71 -9.54 -9.45
N ASN A 463 6.97 -10.00 -10.45
CA ASN A 463 7.25 -9.74 -11.86
C ASN A 463 5.96 -9.42 -12.63
N THR A 464 5.80 -8.14 -12.94
CA THR A 464 4.68 -7.59 -13.70
C THR A 464 5.19 -6.84 -14.94
N ILE A 465 6.32 -7.26 -15.51
CA ILE A 465 6.81 -6.72 -16.77
C ILE A 465 5.75 -6.97 -17.85
N THR A 466 5.57 -5.97 -18.71
CA THR A 466 4.65 -6.01 -19.86
C THR A 466 5.39 -5.70 -21.15
N GLY A 467 4.72 -5.82 -22.30
CA GLY A 467 5.30 -5.52 -23.61
C GLY A 467 6.00 -6.69 -24.29
N GLY A 468 6.63 -6.38 -25.42
CA GLY A 468 7.12 -7.36 -26.39
C GLY A 468 6.02 -7.90 -27.32
N THR A 469 6.40 -8.29 -28.53
CA THR A 469 5.48 -8.68 -29.62
C THR A 469 5.54 -10.18 -29.95
N THR A 470 6.23 -10.97 -29.13
CA THR A 470 6.33 -12.43 -29.26
C THR A 470 6.14 -13.14 -27.91
N SER A 471 6.05 -14.47 -27.95
CA SER A 471 5.79 -15.38 -26.83
C SER A 471 6.82 -15.26 -25.69
N ILE A 472 6.50 -14.52 -24.62
CA ILE A 472 7.39 -14.25 -23.47
C ILE A 472 6.81 -14.90 -22.22
N ALA A 473 7.66 -15.47 -21.37
CA ALA A 473 7.31 -15.87 -20.01
C ALA A 473 7.81 -14.81 -19.02
N ASN A 474 6.87 -14.11 -18.37
CA ASN A 474 7.15 -13.20 -17.27
C ASN A 474 6.73 -13.88 -15.96
N VAL A 475 7.73 -14.37 -15.21
CA VAL A 475 7.46 -15.18 -14.02
C VAL A 475 8.02 -14.61 -12.73
N SER A 476 7.38 -14.88 -11.60
CA SER A 476 7.99 -14.59 -10.30
C SER A 476 9.23 -15.47 -10.08
N MET A 477 9.18 -16.72 -10.52
CA MET A 477 10.26 -17.69 -10.34
C MET A 477 10.56 -18.52 -11.59
N TYR A 478 11.82 -18.84 -11.83
CA TYR A 478 12.25 -19.85 -12.78
C TYR A 478 12.90 -21.04 -12.06
N LEU A 479 12.51 -22.26 -12.43
CA LEU A 479 13.08 -23.50 -11.93
C LEU A 479 13.56 -24.40 -13.09
N PRO A 480 14.61 -25.21 -12.89
CA PRO A 480 15.16 -26.05 -13.95
C PRO A 480 14.29 -27.29 -14.17
N SER A 481 13.96 -27.63 -15.42
CA SER A 481 13.18 -28.85 -15.70
C SER A 481 13.89 -30.14 -15.28
N GLY A 482 13.12 -31.15 -14.87
CA GLY A 482 13.65 -32.49 -14.54
C GLY A 482 14.37 -32.57 -13.20
N GLY A 483 14.29 -31.53 -12.36
CA GLY A 483 14.73 -31.60 -10.97
C GLY A 483 14.06 -32.73 -10.18
N THR A 484 14.77 -33.26 -9.20
CA THR A 484 14.32 -34.34 -8.30
C THR A 484 14.71 -33.99 -6.87
N SER A 485 14.39 -34.87 -5.92
CA SER A 485 14.75 -34.70 -4.51
C SER A 485 16.25 -34.61 -4.27
N ALA A 486 17.08 -35.00 -5.25
CA ALA A 486 18.53 -34.82 -5.23
C ALA A 486 18.96 -33.34 -5.19
N MET A 487 18.10 -32.42 -5.64
CA MET A 487 18.35 -30.99 -5.47
C MET A 487 18.36 -30.58 -4.00
N ASN A 488 17.68 -31.32 -3.12
CA ASN A 488 17.55 -30.98 -1.70
C ASN A 488 17.14 -29.51 -1.49
N LEU A 489 16.23 -29.01 -2.35
CA LEU A 489 15.79 -27.63 -2.33
C LEU A 489 14.86 -27.42 -1.15
N THR A 490 15.10 -26.37 -0.36
CA THR A 490 14.11 -25.84 0.59
C THR A 490 13.53 -24.56 0.00
N LEU A 491 12.23 -24.53 -0.22
CA LEU A 491 11.53 -23.41 -0.84
C LEU A 491 10.19 -23.23 -0.14
N ASN A 492 10.05 -22.24 0.73
CA ASN A 492 8.82 -22.03 1.52
C ASN A 492 8.68 -20.59 2.00
N ASN A 493 7.48 -20.20 2.43
CA ASN A 493 7.21 -18.86 2.94
C ASN A 493 7.66 -17.78 1.93
N ASN A 494 7.46 -17.97 0.64
CA ASN A 494 7.73 -16.92 -0.35
C ASN A 494 6.39 -16.39 -0.89
N ALA A 495 6.35 -15.10 -1.21
CA ALA A 495 5.20 -14.48 -1.86
C ALA A 495 5.51 -14.25 -3.34
N TYR A 496 4.66 -14.79 -4.21
CA TYR A 496 4.79 -14.69 -5.65
C TYR A 496 3.72 -13.74 -6.21
N TYR A 497 4.15 -12.64 -6.80
CA TYR A 497 3.27 -11.69 -7.50
C TYR A 497 3.59 -11.70 -9.00
N SER A 498 2.58 -11.89 -9.83
CA SER A 498 2.73 -11.93 -11.30
C SER A 498 1.73 -11.03 -12.00
N GLY A 499 1.99 -10.69 -13.27
CA GLY A 499 0.97 -10.10 -14.13
C GLY A 499 -0.26 -11.00 -14.32
N SER A 500 -1.32 -10.45 -14.91
CA SER A 500 -2.62 -11.11 -15.07
C SER A 500 -2.79 -11.85 -16.40
N SER A 501 -1.84 -11.77 -17.33
CA SER A 501 -1.94 -12.44 -18.63
C SER A 501 -1.73 -13.94 -18.46
N THR A 502 -2.75 -14.74 -18.75
CA THR A 502 -2.68 -16.21 -18.60
C THR A 502 -1.81 -16.89 -19.67
N THR A 503 -1.42 -16.16 -20.70
CA THR A 503 -0.50 -16.67 -21.72
C THR A 503 0.94 -16.44 -21.29
N SER A 504 1.30 -15.22 -20.90
CA SER A 504 2.69 -14.82 -20.65
C SER A 504 3.10 -14.79 -19.19
N ASP A 505 2.18 -14.52 -18.27
CA ASP A 505 2.50 -14.22 -16.89
C ASP A 505 2.24 -15.42 -15.99
N GLY A 506 3.13 -15.67 -15.04
CA GLY A 506 2.96 -16.79 -14.10
C GLY A 506 3.77 -16.61 -12.83
N ILE A 507 3.50 -17.46 -11.84
CA ILE A 507 4.31 -17.48 -10.62
C ILE A 507 5.58 -18.29 -10.80
N CYS A 508 5.55 -19.28 -11.70
CA CYS A 508 6.73 -20.08 -12.01
C CYS A 508 6.73 -20.57 -13.46
N HIS A 509 7.90 -20.66 -14.08
CA HIS A 509 8.12 -21.49 -15.26
C HIS A 509 9.18 -22.56 -14.97
N ALA A 510 8.86 -23.83 -15.21
CA ALA A 510 9.77 -24.96 -15.12
C ALA A 510 9.95 -25.60 -16.51
N GLY A 511 11.06 -25.34 -17.18
CA GLY A 511 11.21 -25.74 -18.58
C GLY A 511 12.37 -25.07 -19.31
N VAL A 512 12.75 -25.61 -20.47
CA VAL A 512 13.76 -25.03 -21.37
C VAL A 512 13.14 -24.42 -22.65
N THR A 513 11.83 -24.55 -22.83
CA THR A 513 11.10 -24.03 -23.98
C THR A 513 9.80 -23.39 -23.50
N TYR A 514 9.36 -22.36 -24.21
CA TYR A 514 8.05 -21.72 -24.00
C TYR A 514 7.30 -21.68 -25.35
N THR A 515 6.02 -22.03 -25.33
CA THR A 515 5.12 -22.11 -26.51
C THR A 515 3.82 -21.36 -26.23
N ASN A 516 3.35 -20.55 -27.19
CA ASN A 516 2.13 -19.73 -27.09
C ASN A 516 1.14 -20.11 -28.21
N PRO A 517 -0.18 -20.30 -27.94
CA PRO A 517 -0.81 -20.34 -26.62
C PRO A 517 -0.30 -21.51 -25.79
N ASN A 518 -0.22 -21.32 -24.47
CA ASN A 518 0.22 -22.35 -23.54
C ASN A 518 -0.76 -23.53 -23.59
N THR A 519 -0.36 -24.64 -24.21
CA THR A 519 -1.16 -25.86 -24.26
C THR A 519 -1.10 -26.58 -22.90
N ALA A 520 -1.82 -26.08 -21.90
CA ALA A 520 -2.18 -26.68 -20.60
C ALA A 520 -1.09 -27.39 -19.73
N THR A 521 0.18 -27.52 -20.18
CA THR A 521 1.17 -28.42 -19.56
C THR A 521 2.65 -28.04 -19.86
N ALA A 522 2.94 -26.90 -20.50
CA ALA A 522 4.29 -26.55 -20.97
C ALA A 522 5.23 -25.93 -19.90
N GLY A 523 4.99 -26.22 -18.61
CA GLY A 523 5.85 -25.80 -17.50
C GLY A 523 5.52 -24.45 -16.86
N LEU A 524 4.54 -23.69 -17.38
CA LEU A 524 4.08 -22.44 -16.77
C LEU A 524 3.00 -22.69 -15.71
N PHE A 525 3.19 -22.15 -14.51
CA PHE A 525 2.28 -22.23 -13.38
C PHE A 525 1.68 -20.86 -13.08
N LEU A 526 0.36 -20.80 -12.96
CA LEU A 526 -0.40 -19.57 -12.75
C LEU A 526 -0.78 -19.39 -11.28
N ALA A 527 -0.86 -18.14 -10.81
CA ALA A 527 -1.28 -17.81 -9.45
C ALA A 527 -2.67 -18.39 -9.11
N VAL A 528 -3.62 -18.33 -10.04
CA VAL A 528 -5.01 -18.85 -9.85
C VAL A 528 -5.08 -20.35 -9.56
N ASN A 529 -4.06 -21.12 -9.99
CA ASN A 529 -4.01 -22.57 -9.77
C ASN A 529 -3.16 -22.96 -8.55
N PHE A 530 -2.55 -21.98 -7.88
CA PHE A 530 -1.69 -22.23 -6.73
C PHE A 530 -2.52 -22.37 -5.46
N SER A 531 -2.25 -23.44 -4.72
CA SER A 531 -2.75 -23.62 -3.37
C SER A 531 -1.71 -24.34 -2.54
N ALA A 532 -1.28 -23.70 -1.45
CA ALA A 532 -0.25 -24.21 -0.57
C ALA A 532 -0.62 -25.56 0.08
N GLY A 533 -1.93 -25.81 0.28
CA GLY A 533 -2.42 -27.00 0.97
C GLY A 533 -2.49 -28.29 0.14
N VAL A 534 -2.36 -28.22 -1.20
CA VAL A 534 -2.58 -29.37 -2.09
C VAL A 534 -1.47 -29.55 -3.12
N ILE A 535 -1.26 -30.78 -3.58
CA ILE A 535 -0.27 -31.15 -4.63
C ILE A 535 -0.93 -31.53 -5.96
N THR A 536 -2.26 -31.41 -6.05
CA THR A 536 -3.06 -31.67 -7.24
C THR A 536 -3.96 -30.45 -7.53
N PRO A 537 -4.40 -30.27 -8.79
CA PRO A 537 -3.98 -30.96 -10.02
C PRO A 537 -2.52 -30.63 -10.42
N ALA A 538 -2.01 -31.24 -11.48
CA ALA A 538 -0.64 -31.01 -12.00
C ALA A 538 -0.37 -29.55 -12.42
N THR A 539 -1.41 -28.71 -12.53
CA THR A 539 -1.29 -27.27 -12.79
C THR A 539 -1.01 -26.44 -11.54
N ASN A 540 -1.08 -27.03 -10.33
CA ASN A 540 -0.60 -26.40 -9.11
C ASN A 540 0.91 -26.56 -9.02
N LEU A 541 1.65 -25.47 -8.79
CA LEU A 541 3.12 -25.45 -8.68
C LEU A 541 3.65 -26.48 -7.67
N ARG A 542 2.91 -26.72 -6.58
CA ARG A 542 3.30 -27.70 -5.57
C ARG A 542 3.42 -29.12 -6.09
N SER A 543 2.69 -29.47 -7.16
CA SER A 543 2.86 -30.77 -7.83
C SER A 543 4.29 -30.98 -8.33
N TYR A 544 4.96 -29.88 -8.70
CA TYR A 544 6.34 -29.88 -9.16
C TYR A 544 7.34 -29.62 -8.03
N THR A 545 7.18 -28.54 -7.26
CA THR A 545 8.18 -28.13 -6.26
C THR A 545 8.34 -29.14 -5.12
N SER A 546 7.28 -29.89 -4.78
CA SER A 546 7.35 -30.99 -3.81
C SER A 546 8.32 -32.09 -4.26
N THR A 547 8.52 -32.29 -5.56
CA THR A 547 9.48 -33.29 -6.08
C THR A 547 10.95 -32.89 -5.92
N LEU A 548 11.23 -31.61 -5.64
CA LEU A 548 12.58 -31.04 -5.58
C LEU A 548 13.23 -31.16 -4.20
N SER A 549 12.49 -31.70 -3.22
CA SER A 549 12.94 -31.93 -1.85
C SER A 549 12.64 -33.38 -1.46
N ALA A 550 13.45 -33.96 -0.57
CA ALA A 550 13.18 -35.30 -0.05
C ALA A 550 11.90 -35.34 0.80
N GLY A 551 11.57 -34.24 1.49
CA GLY A 551 10.41 -34.14 2.38
C GLY A 551 9.08 -33.89 1.67
N GLY A 552 9.07 -33.47 0.41
CA GLY A 552 7.81 -33.14 -0.29
C GLY A 552 7.13 -31.86 0.22
N THR A 553 7.86 -30.98 0.91
CA THR A 553 7.30 -29.87 1.68
C THR A 553 7.48 -28.49 1.03
N ASN A 554 8.02 -28.40 -0.18
CA ASN A 554 8.19 -27.11 -0.83
C ASN A 554 6.84 -26.43 -1.16
N ASP A 555 6.84 -25.11 -1.02
CA ASP A 555 5.75 -24.16 -1.18
C ASP A 555 4.48 -24.47 -0.38
N ASN A 556 4.57 -25.28 0.67
CA ASN A 556 3.42 -25.60 1.51
C ASN A 556 3.02 -24.47 2.48
N ALA A 557 3.82 -23.40 2.53
CA ALA A 557 3.55 -22.17 3.29
C ALA A 557 3.77 -20.88 2.46
N SER A 558 3.89 -21.00 1.14
CA SER A 558 4.05 -19.86 0.22
C SER A 558 2.69 -19.26 -0.18
N TYR A 559 2.71 -18.04 -0.73
CA TYR A 559 1.53 -17.32 -1.21
C TYR A 559 1.71 -16.89 -2.67
N ALA A 560 0.60 -16.77 -3.41
CA ALA A 560 0.60 -16.32 -4.81
C ALA A 560 -0.57 -15.38 -5.10
N SER A 561 -0.34 -14.33 -5.87
CA SER A 561 -1.36 -13.37 -6.29
C SER A 561 -1.07 -12.76 -7.67
N VAL A 562 -2.12 -12.30 -8.34
CA VAL A 562 -2.01 -11.45 -9.56
C VAL A 562 -2.18 -9.96 -9.23
N ASN A 563 -2.44 -9.62 -7.98
CA ASN A 563 -2.52 -8.24 -7.53
C ASN A 563 -1.12 -7.63 -7.43
N ALA A 564 -1.05 -6.31 -7.27
CA ALA A 564 0.22 -5.64 -7.02
C ALA A 564 0.81 -6.10 -5.68
N ALA A 565 2.11 -6.39 -5.65
CA ALA A 565 2.83 -6.62 -4.41
C ALA A 565 2.64 -5.43 -3.44
N PRO A 566 2.56 -5.65 -2.12
CA PRO A 566 2.21 -4.64 -1.13
C PRO A 566 3.37 -3.66 -0.84
N TYR A 567 3.99 -3.09 -1.86
CA TYR A 567 5.05 -2.09 -1.74
C TYR A 567 4.49 -0.66 -1.68
N ILE A 568 5.25 0.28 -1.10
CA ILE A 568 4.91 1.72 -1.11
C ILE A 568 4.87 2.26 -2.55
N SER A 569 5.82 1.86 -3.40
CA SER A 569 5.83 2.18 -4.82
C SER A 569 6.62 1.14 -5.63
N SER A 570 6.74 1.32 -6.94
CA SER A 570 7.51 0.40 -7.79
C SER A 570 9.02 0.43 -7.52
N THR A 571 9.54 1.54 -6.98
CA THR A 571 10.97 1.75 -6.65
C THR A 571 11.25 1.77 -5.15
N ASN A 572 10.23 1.99 -4.32
CA ASN A 572 10.32 1.89 -2.88
C ASN A 572 9.63 0.59 -2.43
N LEU A 573 10.46 -0.44 -2.15
CA LEU A 573 10.00 -1.78 -1.83
C LEU A 573 9.78 -2.04 -0.32
N HIS A 574 9.74 -0.98 0.49
CA HIS A 574 9.16 -1.07 1.84
C HIS A 574 7.68 -1.45 1.72
N LEU A 575 7.17 -2.17 2.71
CA LEU A 575 5.82 -2.69 2.75
C LEU A 575 4.83 -1.57 3.09
N ASN A 576 3.74 -1.51 2.33
CA ASN A 576 2.67 -0.57 2.50
C ASN A 576 1.57 -1.17 3.38
N ILE A 577 1.49 -0.71 4.63
CA ILE A 577 0.46 -1.12 5.60
C ILE A 577 -0.99 -0.88 5.14
N GLY A 578 -1.20 0.05 4.19
CA GLY A 578 -2.52 0.33 3.61
C GLY A 578 -2.89 -0.58 2.43
N SER A 579 -1.99 -1.48 2.00
CA SER A 579 -2.26 -2.40 0.90
C SER A 579 -3.25 -3.49 1.31
N GLY A 580 -4.21 -3.79 0.44
CA GLY A 580 -5.11 -4.95 0.62
C GLY A 580 -4.40 -6.31 0.58
N GLU A 581 -3.15 -6.34 0.12
CA GLU A 581 -2.31 -7.56 0.06
C GLU A 581 -1.43 -7.76 1.31
N ILE A 582 -1.41 -6.82 2.25
CA ILE A 582 -0.43 -6.84 3.34
C ILE A 582 -0.59 -8.05 4.28
N SER A 583 -1.83 -8.48 4.54
CA SER A 583 -2.13 -9.65 5.39
C SER A 583 -1.60 -10.97 4.85
N ASN A 584 -1.22 -11.01 3.57
CA ASN A 584 -0.66 -12.19 2.93
C ASN A 584 0.85 -12.32 3.14
N VAL A 585 1.53 -11.25 3.55
CA VAL A 585 2.99 -11.23 3.79
C VAL A 585 3.34 -11.00 5.26
N GLU A 586 2.47 -10.32 5.99
CA GLU A 586 2.66 -9.99 7.41
C GLU A 586 2.66 -11.22 8.31
N SER A 587 3.71 -11.38 9.11
CA SER A 587 3.90 -12.47 10.07
C SER A 587 3.73 -13.87 9.46
N LYS A 588 4.00 -14.01 8.15
CA LYS A 588 3.91 -15.28 7.41
C LYS A 588 5.25 -15.92 7.09
N GLY A 589 6.36 -15.26 7.42
CA GLY A 589 7.70 -15.80 7.30
C GLY A 589 8.02 -16.87 8.36
N ALA A 590 9.12 -17.59 8.13
CA ALA A 590 9.68 -18.56 9.07
C ALA A 590 10.97 -18.01 9.72
N GLY A 591 11.28 -18.43 10.95
CA GLY A 591 12.56 -18.09 11.57
C GLY A 591 13.75 -18.69 10.81
N VAL A 592 14.57 -17.84 10.18
CA VAL A 592 15.77 -18.24 9.40
C VAL A 592 17.08 -17.69 9.96
N GLY A 593 17.05 -17.10 11.16
CA GLY A 593 18.23 -16.51 11.80
C GLY A 593 18.61 -15.12 11.28
N VAL A 594 17.74 -14.47 10.49
CA VAL A 594 17.86 -13.07 10.10
C VAL A 594 17.08 -12.24 11.11
N THR A 595 17.79 -11.43 11.91
CA THR A 595 17.21 -10.73 13.07
C THR A 595 16.86 -9.27 12.80
N LEU A 596 17.52 -8.66 11.82
CA LEU A 596 17.26 -7.29 11.38
C LEU A 596 16.80 -7.34 9.92
N ASP A 597 16.01 -6.37 9.51
CA ASP A 597 15.56 -6.18 8.14
C ASP A 597 16.49 -5.21 7.36
N ILE A 598 15.99 -4.54 6.33
CA ILE A 598 16.80 -3.69 5.43
C ILE A 598 17.17 -2.33 6.02
N ASP A 599 16.32 -1.71 6.83
CA ASP A 599 16.60 -0.42 7.48
C ASP A 599 17.07 -0.57 8.93
N GLY A 600 17.09 -1.81 9.43
CA GLY A 600 17.70 -2.17 10.70
C GLY A 600 16.69 -2.39 11.82
N ASP A 601 15.40 -2.45 11.49
CA ASP A 601 14.35 -2.82 12.40
C ASP A 601 14.42 -4.31 12.76
N ALA A 602 14.06 -4.62 14.01
CA ALA A 602 14.14 -5.97 14.53
C ALA A 602 12.95 -6.80 14.06
N ARG A 603 13.22 -8.02 13.59
CA ARG A 603 12.17 -8.94 13.14
C ARG A 603 11.46 -9.63 14.31
N GLY A 604 10.15 -9.80 14.18
CA GLY A 604 9.31 -10.50 15.14
C GLY A 604 9.57 -12.02 15.19
N GLY A 605 8.87 -12.72 16.11
CA GLY A 605 8.97 -14.18 16.24
C GLY A 605 8.46 -14.95 15.01
N ALA A 606 7.42 -14.41 14.37
CA ALA A 606 7.02 -14.77 13.01
C ALA A 606 7.33 -13.57 12.11
N PRO A 607 8.44 -13.57 11.37
CA PRO A 607 8.85 -12.41 10.60
C PRO A 607 7.96 -12.21 9.37
N ASP A 608 8.05 -11.05 8.74
CA ASP A 608 7.37 -10.80 7.46
C ASP A 608 8.09 -11.50 6.30
N MET A 609 7.34 -11.76 5.22
CA MET A 609 7.95 -12.05 3.93
C MET A 609 8.43 -10.74 3.29
N GLY A 610 9.63 -10.73 2.73
CA GLY A 610 10.27 -9.55 2.14
C GLY A 610 11.44 -9.02 2.96
N ALA A 611 12.14 -8.04 2.40
CA ALA A 611 13.30 -7.40 2.99
C ALA A 611 12.99 -6.38 4.08
N ASP A 612 11.73 -5.95 4.18
CA ASP A 612 11.22 -5.01 5.16
C ASP A 612 10.44 -5.76 6.24
N GLU A 613 10.50 -5.31 7.48
CA GLU A 613 9.62 -5.73 8.57
C GLU A 613 8.68 -4.57 8.90
N ILE A 614 7.38 -4.82 8.87
CA ILE A 614 6.42 -3.85 9.38
C ILE A 614 6.09 -4.17 10.82
N THR A 615 6.30 -3.18 11.70
CA THR A 615 5.70 -3.22 13.02
C THR A 615 4.22 -2.88 12.89
N LEU A 616 3.36 -3.87 12.64
CA LEU A 616 1.94 -3.71 12.97
C LEU A 616 1.81 -3.61 14.49
N ALA A 617 0.89 -2.77 14.96
CA ALA A 617 0.73 -2.44 16.38
C ALA A 617 0.20 -3.65 17.21
N GLY A 618 1.02 -4.67 17.40
CA GLY A 618 0.74 -5.83 18.23
C GLY A 618 -0.61 -6.50 17.92
N PRO A 619 -1.26 -7.12 18.92
CA PRO A 619 -2.49 -7.85 18.69
C PRO A 619 -3.71 -7.01 18.31
N GLY A 620 -3.64 -5.67 18.38
CA GLY A 620 -4.82 -4.81 18.27
C GLY A 620 -5.77 -4.96 19.46
N THR A 621 -6.69 -4.03 19.66
CA THR A 621 -7.61 -3.96 20.81
C THR A 621 -9.05 -4.18 20.37
N LEU A 622 -9.92 -4.63 21.28
CA LEU A 622 -11.34 -4.88 20.98
C LEU A 622 -12.23 -3.78 21.55
N GLN A 623 -13.29 -3.44 20.81
CA GLN A 623 -14.30 -2.45 21.22
C GLN A 623 -15.62 -2.62 20.45
N PHE A 624 -16.75 -2.18 21.02
CA PHE A 624 -17.98 -2.00 20.25
C PHE A 624 -17.78 -0.92 19.17
N SER A 625 -18.42 -1.09 18.01
CA SER A 625 -18.34 -0.13 16.91
C SER A 625 -19.07 1.19 17.21
N SER A 626 -19.96 1.18 18.21
CA SER A 626 -20.75 2.33 18.66
C SER A 626 -21.01 2.22 20.16
N ALA A 627 -21.16 3.36 20.84
CA ALA A 627 -21.61 3.40 22.24
C ALA A 627 -23.12 3.15 22.37
N THR A 628 -23.87 3.37 21.29
CA THR A 628 -25.32 3.23 21.26
C THR A 628 -25.80 2.47 20.03
N TYR A 629 -26.80 1.61 20.24
CA TYR A 629 -27.56 0.91 19.22
C TYR A 629 -29.06 1.17 19.45
N GLY A 630 -29.90 0.99 18.42
CA GLY A 630 -31.34 1.24 18.55
C GLY A 630 -32.18 0.36 17.62
N GLY A 631 -33.36 -0.03 18.10
CA GLY A 631 -34.38 -0.73 17.35
C GLY A 631 -35.76 -0.54 17.99
N ASN A 632 -36.83 -0.80 17.24
CA ASN A 632 -38.18 -0.80 17.79
C ASN A 632 -38.56 -2.21 18.24
N GLU A 633 -39.53 -2.32 19.13
CA GLU A 633 -40.16 -3.59 19.49
C GLU A 633 -40.50 -4.45 18.26
N GLY A 634 -40.31 -5.76 18.37
CA GLY A 634 -40.55 -6.72 17.29
C GLY A 634 -39.47 -6.77 16.20
N THR A 635 -38.38 -6.04 16.36
CA THR A 635 -37.24 -6.05 15.42
C THR A 635 -36.02 -6.81 15.96
N THR A 636 -35.00 -6.99 15.13
CA THR A 636 -33.71 -7.55 15.56
C THR A 636 -32.59 -6.56 15.25
N VAL A 637 -31.73 -6.30 16.22
CA VAL A 637 -30.62 -5.35 16.12
C VAL A 637 -29.28 -6.08 16.02
N THR A 638 -28.48 -5.72 15.02
CA THR A 638 -27.12 -6.24 14.83
C THR A 638 -26.12 -5.38 15.60
N VAL A 639 -25.39 -6.00 16.52
CA VAL A 639 -24.31 -5.38 17.30
C VAL A 639 -22.96 -5.79 16.71
N THR A 640 -22.06 -4.83 16.54
CA THR A 640 -20.76 -5.04 15.90
C THR A 640 -19.61 -4.78 16.87
N VAL A 641 -18.65 -5.72 16.93
CA VAL A 641 -17.41 -5.62 17.69
C VAL A 641 -16.24 -5.54 16.72
N SER A 642 -15.39 -4.55 16.91
CA SER A 642 -14.24 -4.26 16.04
C SER A 642 -12.92 -4.59 16.72
N ARG A 643 -11.95 -5.07 15.93
CA ARG A 643 -10.53 -5.20 16.29
C ARG A 643 -9.77 -4.04 15.67
N ALA A 644 -9.17 -3.18 16.49
CA ALA A 644 -8.53 -1.95 16.04
C ALA A 644 -7.03 -1.93 16.39
N GLY A 645 -6.21 -1.39 15.50
CA GLY A 645 -4.80 -1.12 15.77
C GLY A 645 -3.89 -2.34 15.79
N GLY A 646 -4.26 -3.49 15.22
CA GLY A 646 -3.37 -4.65 15.07
C GLY A 646 -4.13 -5.95 14.75
N SER A 647 -3.45 -6.91 14.12
CA SER A 647 -4.02 -8.21 13.69
C SER A 647 -3.21 -9.41 14.18
N THR A 648 -2.11 -9.18 14.89
CA THR A 648 -1.17 -10.24 15.29
C THR A 648 -1.75 -11.11 16.42
N GLY A 649 -1.61 -12.43 16.32
CA GLY A 649 -2.17 -13.38 17.29
C GLY A 649 -3.69 -13.57 17.19
N ALA A 650 -4.15 -14.72 17.67
CA ALA A 650 -5.58 -15.01 17.78
C ALA A 650 -6.17 -14.32 19.02
N LEU A 651 -7.39 -13.82 18.90
CA LEU A 651 -8.14 -13.16 19.98
C LEU A 651 -9.50 -13.80 20.18
N SER A 652 -9.99 -13.75 21.41
CA SER A 652 -11.40 -14.00 21.69
C SER A 652 -11.94 -13.01 22.71
N VAL A 653 -13.23 -12.73 22.64
CA VAL A 653 -13.95 -11.97 23.64
C VAL A 653 -15.35 -12.52 23.80
N ASP A 654 -15.82 -12.61 25.05
CA ASP A 654 -17.19 -12.96 25.34
C ASP A 654 -18.05 -11.70 25.29
N TYR A 655 -19.28 -11.84 24.81
CA TYR A 655 -20.31 -10.81 24.87
C TYR A 655 -21.52 -11.30 25.64
N ALA A 656 -22.19 -10.40 26.35
CA ALA A 656 -23.44 -10.67 27.02
C ALA A 656 -24.33 -9.42 27.10
N THR A 657 -25.64 -9.62 26.93
CA THR A 657 -26.68 -8.65 27.29
C THR A 657 -27.02 -8.74 28.77
N SER A 658 -27.38 -7.60 29.37
CA SER A 658 -27.97 -7.55 30.72
C SER A 658 -29.03 -6.45 30.78
N ASP A 659 -29.95 -6.59 31.74
CA ASP A 659 -31.07 -5.67 31.88
C ASP A 659 -30.58 -4.24 32.15
N GLY A 660 -31.25 -3.28 31.53
CA GLY A 660 -31.15 -1.86 31.85
C GLY A 660 -32.46 -1.42 32.50
N THR A 661 -33.26 -0.68 31.76
CA THR A 661 -34.69 -0.52 32.08
C THR A 661 -35.56 -1.60 31.43
N ALA A 662 -35.09 -2.18 30.32
CA ALA A 662 -35.71 -3.34 29.67
C ALA A 662 -35.31 -4.63 30.38
N ILE A 663 -36.24 -5.58 30.47
CA ILE A 663 -36.15 -6.87 31.17
C ILE A 663 -36.08 -8.03 30.16
N ALA A 664 -35.07 -8.88 30.32
CA ALA A 664 -34.92 -10.08 29.50
C ALA A 664 -36.13 -11.04 29.63
N GLY A 665 -36.64 -11.50 28.49
CA GLY A 665 -37.81 -12.38 28.39
C GLY A 665 -39.14 -11.62 28.29
N THR A 666 -39.16 -10.34 28.66
CA THR A 666 -40.30 -9.43 28.43
C THR A 666 -40.03 -8.58 27.20
N ASP A 667 -38.98 -7.77 27.23
CA ASP A 667 -38.76 -6.68 26.26
C ASP A 667 -37.70 -7.06 25.21
N TYR A 668 -36.81 -7.99 25.57
CA TYR A 668 -35.80 -8.54 24.65
C TYR A 668 -35.41 -9.97 25.03
N THR A 669 -34.83 -10.71 24.08
CA THR A 669 -34.24 -12.03 24.37
C THR A 669 -32.78 -11.88 24.79
N ALA A 670 -32.42 -12.42 25.96
CA ALA A 670 -31.03 -12.41 26.42
C ALA A 670 -30.10 -13.16 25.45
N THR A 671 -28.98 -12.53 25.08
CA THR A 671 -28.00 -13.07 24.13
C THR A 671 -26.60 -13.03 24.75
N SER A 672 -25.88 -14.15 24.67
CA SER A 672 -24.46 -14.22 25.05
C SER A 672 -23.70 -15.21 24.16
N GLY A 673 -22.38 -15.02 24.02
CA GLY A 673 -21.52 -15.93 23.28
C GLY A 673 -20.07 -15.44 23.21
N THR A 674 -19.26 -16.09 22.37
CA THR A 674 -17.84 -15.73 22.17
C THR A 674 -17.59 -15.36 20.71
N LEU A 675 -16.93 -14.22 20.48
CA LEU A 675 -16.42 -13.81 19.17
C LEU A 675 -14.93 -14.15 19.09
N ASN A 676 -14.50 -14.69 17.95
CA ASN A 676 -13.14 -15.17 17.74
C ASN A 676 -12.51 -14.51 16.51
N TRP A 677 -11.24 -14.14 16.63
CA TRP A 677 -10.38 -13.71 15.53
C TRP A 677 -9.18 -14.63 15.44
N ALA A 678 -8.89 -15.12 14.23
CA ALA A 678 -7.64 -15.82 13.97
C ALA A 678 -6.44 -14.86 13.94
N ASN A 679 -5.22 -15.40 13.98
CA ASN A 679 -4.02 -14.61 13.68
C ASN A 679 -4.10 -14.02 12.27
N GLY A 680 -3.95 -12.70 12.14
CA GLY A 680 -4.11 -11.95 10.89
C GLY A 680 -5.55 -11.53 10.55
N ASP A 681 -6.55 -11.91 11.34
CA ASP A 681 -7.95 -11.52 11.13
C ASP A 681 -8.27 -10.19 11.82
N ASN A 682 -8.60 -9.17 11.02
CA ASN A 682 -9.01 -7.83 11.46
C ASN A 682 -10.47 -7.50 11.12
N ALA A 683 -11.23 -8.43 10.54
CA ALA A 683 -12.61 -8.19 10.15
C ALA A 683 -13.51 -8.09 11.39
N ALA A 684 -14.41 -7.10 11.43
CA ALA A 684 -15.37 -6.97 12.52
C ALA A 684 -16.28 -8.21 12.62
N LYS A 685 -16.65 -8.57 13.84
CA LYS A 685 -17.58 -9.68 14.12
C LYS A 685 -18.88 -9.12 14.70
N THR A 686 -19.97 -9.83 14.50
CA THR A 686 -21.30 -9.37 14.89
C THR A 686 -22.08 -10.43 15.66
N PHE A 687 -23.05 -9.98 16.43
CA PHE A 687 -24.11 -10.78 17.02
C PHE A 687 -25.43 -10.02 16.98
N THR A 688 -26.55 -10.69 17.24
CA THR A 688 -27.88 -10.09 17.16
C THR A 688 -28.62 -10.13 18.49
N VAL A 689 -29.42 -9.11 18.76
CA VAL A 689 -30.36 -9.03 19.89
C VAL A 689 -31.77 -8.87 19.34
N SER A 690 -32.68 -9.78 19.69
CA SER A 690 -34.08 -9.73 19.27
C SER A 690 -34.92 -8.99 20.31
N LEU A 691 -35.72 -8.03 19.84
CA LEU A 691 -36.59 -7.19 20.65
C LEU A 691 -38.01 -7.75 20.60
N THR A 692 -38.63 -7.93 21.75
CA THR A 692 -40.00 -8.45 21.85
C THR A 692 -40.99 -7.33 21.56
N THR A 693 -42.22 -7.67 21.16
CA THR A 693 -43.35 -6.73 21.10
C THR A 693 -44.34 -7.10 22.17
N ASP A 694 -44.93 -6.10 22.80
CA ASP A 694 -46.12 -6.31 23.62
C ASP A 694 -47.28 -5.37 23.24
N ALA A 695 -48.31 -5.31 24.10
CA ALA A 695 -49.54 -4.57 23.84
C ALA A 695 -49.70 -3.33 24.75
N VAL A 696 -48.64 -2.98 25.49
CA VAL A 696 -48.57 -1.83 26.38
C VAL A 696 -47.83 -0.72 25.64
N SER A 697 -48.17 0.53 25.93
CA SER A 697 -47.38 1.65 25.42
C SER A 697 -46.40 2.02 26.51
N ASP A 698 -45.12 1.87 26.20
CA ASP A 698 -44.03 2.10 27.14
C ASP A 698 -43.11 3.26 26.73
N PRO A 699 -42.43 3.91 27.69
CA PRO A 699 -41.32 4.80 27.36
C PRO A 699 -40.17 3.98 26.73
N SER A 700 -39.30 4.62 25.95
CA SER A 700 -38.13 3.91 25.41
C SER A 700 -37.27 3.30 26.50
N GLU A 701 -36.92 2.03 26.32
CA GLU A 701 -36.20 1.24 27.31
C GLU A 701 -34.77 0.92 26.87
N THR A 702 -33.94 0.44 27.79
CA THR A 702 -32.50 0.23 27.55
C THR A 702 -32.03 -1.16 27.96
N VAL A 703 -31.13 -1.72 27.15
CA VAL A 703 -30.41 -2.99 27.36
C VAL A 703 -28.91 -2.70 27.42
N ASN A 704 -28.21 -3.24 28.42
CA ASN A 704 -26.77 -3.08 28.57
C ASN A 704 -26.02 -4.18 27.80
N LEU A 705 -24.99 -3.79 27.04
CA LEU A 705 -24.13 -4.68 26.25
C LEU A 705 -22.71 -4.67 26.84
N THR A 706 -22.17 -5.84 27.16
CA THR A 706 -20.85 -5.98 27.78
C THR A 706 -19.95 -6.92 27.01
N LEU A 707 -18.67 -6.55 26.93
CA LEU A 707 -17.57 -7.41 26.50
C LEU A 707 -16.75 -7.83 27.72
N SER A 708 -16.41 -9.11 27.82
CA SER A 708 -15.68 -9.71 28.96
C SER A 708 -14.77 -10.86 28.52
N ASN A 709 -13.98 -11.42 29.45
CA ASN A 709 -13.07 -12.55 29.22
C ASN A 709 -12.20 -12.40 27.96
N VAL A 710 -11.66 -11.20 27.72
CA VAL A 710 -10.79 -10.97 26.57
C VAL A 710 -9.50 -11.78 26.70
N VAL A 711 -9.16 -12.53 25.64
CA VAL A 711 -7.94 -13.33 25.54
C VAL A 711 -7.11 -12.84 24.35
N GLY A 712 -5.80 -12.77 24.54
CA GLY A 712 -4.84 -12.35 23.51
C GLY A 712 -4.70 -10.84 23.33
N THR A 713 -5.55 -10.02 23.98
CA THR A 713 -5.45 -8.56 23.98
C THR A 713 -6.17 -7.90 25.18
N THR A 714 -6.37 -6.58 25.12
CA THR A 714 -7.15 -5.75 26.03
C THR A 714 -8.32 -5.05 25.31
N ILE A 715 -9.31 -4.61 26.07
CA ILE A 715 -10.41 -3.74 25.62
C ILE A 715 -10.02 -2.31 26.01
N THR A 716 -9.77 -1.44 25.03
CA THR A 716 -9.35 -0.04 25.28
C THR A 716 -10.34 0.99 24.75
N GLY A 717 -11.41 0.54 24.09
CA GLY A 717 -12.44 1.39 23.51
C GLY A 717 -13.79 1.23 24.18
N THR A 718 -14.86 1.50 23.42
CA THR A 718 -16.24 1.45 23.91
C THR A 718 -16.61 0.08 24.48
N ASN A 719 -16.80 0.03 25.81
CA ASN A 719 -17.36 -1.07 26.59
C ASN A 719 -17.68 -0.53 28.01
N PRO A 720 -18.92 -0.60 28.51
CA PRO A 720 -20.11 -1.17 27.87
C PRO A 720 -20.67 -0.30 26.73
N ALA A 721 -21.63 -0.85 25.99
CA ALA A 721 -22.49 -0.13 25.05
C ALA A 721 -23.97 -0.28 25.48
N VAL A 722 -24.85 0.57 24.96
CA VAL A 722 -26.29 0.57 25.30
C VAL A 722 -27.13 0.37 24.04
N LEU A 723 -28.13 -0.50 24.11
CA LEU A 723 -29.16 -0.68 23.09
C LEU A 723 -30.47 -0.06 23.59
N THR A 724 -31.10 0.82 22.80
CA THR A 724 -32.40 1.44 23.13
C THR A 724 -33.52 0.76 22.33
N ILE A 725 -34.63 0.45 23.02
CA ILE A 725 -35.86 -0.14 22.46
C ILE A 725 -36.91 0.96 22.36
N GLY A 726 -37.49 1.15 21.17
CA GLY A 726 -38.62 2.05 20.94
C GLY A 726 -39.97 1.34 20.91
N ASP A 727 -40.97 1.93 21.59
CA ASP A 727 -42.36 1.46 21.68
C ASP A 727 -43.10 1.45 20.33
N VAL A 728 -44.08 0.56 20.20
CA VAL A 728 -45.01 0.46 19.06
C VAL A 728 -46.45 0.39 19.57
N ALA A 729 -47.24 1.45 19.36
CA ALA A 729 -48.60 1.55 19.87
C ALA A 729 -49.53 0.39 19.42
N PRO A 730 -50.41 -0.12 20.30
CA PRO A 730 -51.27 -1.25 20.00
C PRO A 730 -52.42 -0.89 19.02
N PRO A 731 -52.88 -1.86 18.20
CA PRO A 731 -53.98 -1.66 17.26
C PRO A 731 -55.34 -1.49 17.97
N PHE A 732 -56.25 -0.70 17.38
CA PHE A 732 -57.54 -0.35 17.96
C PHE A 732 -58.49 -1.55 18.12
N ASN A 733 -59.20 -1.62 19.25
CA ASN A 733 -60.24 -2.60 19.52
C ASN A 733 -61.18 -2.10 20.63
N GLY A 734 -62.49 -2.03 20.35
CA GLY A 734 -63.50 -1.62 21.32
C GLY A 734 -64.02 -0.19 21.13
N VAL A 735 -64.35 0.48 22.23
CA VAL A 735 -65.09 1.76 22.24
C VAL A 735 -64.15 2.92 22.50
N TYR A 736 -64.25 3.96 21.67
CA TYR A 736 -63.50 5.20 21.75
C TYR A 736 -64.45 6.39 21.68
N THR A 737 -64.12 7.45 22.40
CA THR A 737 -64.94 8.67 22.50
C THR A 737 -64.27 9.83 21.77
N VAL A 738 -65.07 10.62 21.05
CA VAL A 738 -64.59 11.77 20.27
C VAL A 738 -65.38 13.02 20.65
N GLY A 739 -64.66 14.11 20.87
CA GLY A 739 -65.20 15.39 21.32
C GLY A 739 -64.53 15.88 22.59
N SER A 740 -65.03 17.00 23.12
CA SER A 740 -64.51 17.61 24.34
C SER A 740 -64.56 16.61 25.50
N GLY A 741 -63.38 16.33 26.10
CA GLY A 741 -63.22 15.37 27.19
C GLY A 741 -63.19 13.89 26.76
N GLY A 742 -63.16 13.60 25.47
CA GLY A 742 -63.06 12.23 24.93
C GLY A 742 -61.61 11.77 24.70
N ASN A 743 -61.46 10.55 24.19
CA ASN A 743 -60.16 9.98 23.81
C ASN A 743 -59.48 10.78 22.69
N TYR A 744 -60.27 11.35 21.76
CA TYR A 744 -59.76 12.17 20.67
C TYR A 744 -60.54 13.48 20.56
N PRO A 745 -59.86 14.61 20.28
CA PRO A 745 -60.51 15.91 20.17
C PRO A 745 -61.27 16.10 18.85
N SER A 746 -60.98 15.30 17.83
CA SER A 746 -61.52 15.42 16.47
C SER A 746 -61.77 14.07 15.83
N LEU A 747 -62.69 14.02 14.86
CA LEU A 747 -62.96 12.85 14.04
C LEU A 747 -62.02 12.81 12.82
N THR A 748 -61.93 13.91 12.07
CA THR A 748 -61.35 13.96 10.71
C THR A 748 -60.22 14.98 10.52
N ASN A 749 -59.76 15.66 11.57
CA ASN A 749 -58.57 16.50 11.53
C ASN A 749 -57.31 15.75 11.99
N THR A 750 -56.12 16.31 11.72
CA THR A 750 -54.85 15.86 12.32
C THR A 750 -54.94 15.89 13.84
N GLY A 751 -54.40 14.86 14.49
CA GLY A 751 -54.56 14.55 15.91
C GLY A 751 -55.92 13.93 16.26
N GLY A 752 -56.80 13.69 15.28
CA GLY A 752 -58.10 13.05 15.44
C GLY A 752 -58.05 11.52 15.32
N ILE A 753 -59.17 10.88 15.63
CA ILE A 753 -59.23 9.41 15.69
C ILE A 753 -59.00 8.73 14.33
N PHE A 754 -59.37 9.36 13.21
CA PHE A 754 -59.09 8.77 11.88
C PHE A 754 -57.59 8.65 11.60
N GLU A 755 -56.79 9.64 12.00
CA GLU A 755 -55.33 9.57 11.85
C GLU A 755 -54.75 8.46 12.75
N ALA A 756 -55.24 8.38 13.98
CA ALA A 756 -54.77 7.38 14.94
C ALA A 756 -55.08 5.94 14.48
N ILE A 757 -56.29 5.71 13.94
CA ILE A 757 -56.67 4.40 13.37
C ILE A 757 -55.84 4.10 12.11
N ASN A 758 -55.59 5.09 11.25
CA ASN A 758 -54.77 4.90 10.05
C ASN A 758 -53.32 4.52 10.38
N LEU A 759 -52.80 4.96 11.52
CA LEU A 759 -51.43 4.68 11.96
C LEU A 759 -51.30 3.33 12.67
N ALA A 760 -52.18 3.05 13.63
CA ALA A 760 -52.08 1.85 14.47
C ALA A 760 -52.86 0.63 13.92
N GLY A 761 -53.77 0.85 12.96
CA GLY A 761 -54.70 -0.17 12.48
C GLY A 761 -55.72 -0.59 13.55
N ALA A 762 -56.46 -1.67 13.29
CA ALA A 762 -57.41 -2.25 14.24
C ALA A 762 -57.25 -3.76 14.32
N SER A 763 -57.32 -4.31 15.53
CA SER A 763 -57.27 -5.75 15.80
C SER A 763 -58.67 -6.35 16.06
N GLY A 764 -59.68 -5.50 16.22
CA GLY A 764 -61.08 -5.88 16.40
C GLY A 764 -62.05 -4.77 16.03
N SER A 765 -63.32 -4.94 16.37
CA SER A 765 -64.38 -3.96 16.05
C SER A 765 -64.13 -2.63 16.76
N VAL A 766 -64.28 -1.51 16.04
CA VAL A 766 -64.07 -0.17 16.58
C VAL A 766 -65.40 0.59 16.64
N THR A 767 -65.78 1.08 17.82
CA THR A 767 -66.94 1.95 18.01
C THR A 767 -66.49 3.35 18.42
N ILE A 768 -66.89 4.35 17.65
CA ILE A 768 -66.57 5.75 17.82
C ILE A 768 -67.83 6.48 18.29
N ASN A 769 -67.85 6.82 19.58
CA ASN A 769 -68.93 7.54 20.22
C ASN A 769 -68.65 9.05 20.21
N ILE A 770 -69.47 9.82 19.49
CA ILE A 770 -69.41 11.27 19.48
C ILE A 770 -70.10 11.79 20.74
N ILE A 771 -69.33 12.33 21.69
CA ILE A 771 -69.82 12.70 23.03
C ILE A 771 -70.08 14.20 23.20
N SER A 772 -69.60 15.04 22.29
CA SER A 772 -69.92 16.47 22.20
C SER A 772 -70.04 16.89 20.73
N ASP A 773 -70.57 18.07 20.48
CA ASP A 773 -70.53 18.64 19.12
C ASP A 773 -69.07 18.81 18.68
N LEU A 774 -68.80 18.46 17.42
CA LEU A 774 -67.51 18.64 16.76
C LEU A 774 -67.62 19.82 15.81
N THR A 775 -66.90 20.90 16.12
CA THR A 775 -66.88 22.12 15.30
C THR A 775 -65.51 22.30 14.66
N GLY A 776 -65.47 22.61 13.37
CA GLY A 776 -64.21 22.81 12.63
C GLY A 776 -63.63 21.54 12.02
N GLU A 777 -64.46 20.52 11.77
CA GLU A 777 -64.05 19.29 11.09
C GLU A 777 -63.80 19.57 9.59
N THR A 778 -62.54 19.56 9.18
CA THR A 778 -62.13 19.94 7.81
C THR A 778 -62.16 18.77 6.84
N GLY A 779 -62.31 17.54 7.33
CA GLY A 779 -62.20 16.33 6.52
C GLY A 779 -60.78 16.07 6.02
N ALA A 780 -59.75 16.72 6.58
CA ALA A 780 -58.36 16.64 6.11
C ALA A 780 -57.81 15.21 6.15
N VAL A 781 -58.21 14.41 7.13
CA VAL A 781 -57.85 13.00 7.26
C VAL A 781 -59.08 12.15 6.92
N ALA A 782 -58.94 11.27 5.92
CA ALA A 782 -59.94 10.25 5.62
C ALA A 782 -59.66 8.99 6.43
N LEU A 783 -60.68 8.17 6.68
CA LEU A 783 -60.45 6.81 7.15
C LEU A 783 -59.96 5.97 5.96
N ASN A 784 -58.78 5.37 6.10
CA ASN A 784 -58.14 4.54 5.07
C ASN A 784 -58.45 3.05 5.34
N PRO A 785 -58.07 2.13 4.42
CA PRO A 785 -58.34 0.70 4.61
C PRO A 785 -57.71 0.17 5.89
N ILE A 786 -58.48 -0.63 6.62
CA ILE A 786 -58.04 -1.26 7.86
C ILE A 786 -57.79 -2.74 7.57
N ALA A 787 -56.59 -3.21 7.90
CA ALA A 787 -56.22 -4.62 7.71
C ALA A 787 -57.22 -5.55 8.43
N GLY A 788 -57.64 -6.61 7.72
CA GLY A 788 -58.60 -7.58 8.27
C GLY A 788 -60.07 -7.14 8.20
N ASN A 789 -60.39 -6.02 7.53
CA ASN A 789 -61.76 -5.54 7.30
C ASN A 789 -62.59 -5.37 8.59
N GLN A 790 -61.94 -4.92 9.67
CA GLN A 790 -62.58 -4.73 10.96
C GLN A 790 -63.71 -3.69 10.87
N PRO A 791 -64.89 -3.95 11.47
CA PRO A 791 -66.01 -3.04 11.36
C PRO A 791 -65.80 -1.78 12.21
N VAL A 792 -66.16 -0.62 11.65
CA VAL A 792 -66.10 0.68 12.35
C VAL A 792 -67.50 1.24 12.47
N LEU A 793 -67.97 1.49 13.68
CA LEU A 793 -69.25 2.14 13.98
C LEU A 793 -69.01 3.58 14.43
N ILE A 794 -69.64 4.57 13.80
CA ILE A 794 -69.62 5.98 14.22
C ILE A 794 -71.05 6.36 14.63
N GLN A 795 -71.24 6.85 15.85
CA GLN A 795 -72.57 7.19 16.37
C GLN A 795 -72.55 8.32 17.42
N PRO A 796 -73.63 9.11 17.57
CA PRO A 796 -73.77 10.04 18.69
C PRO A 796 -73.98 9.27 19.99
N SER A 797 -73.50 9.83 21.10
CA SER A 797 -73.66 9.25 22.43
C SER A 797 -74.17 10.28 23.45
N GLY A 798 -75.11 9.83 24.29
CA GLY A 798 -75.71 10.58 25.40
C GLY A 798 -76.77 11.62 25.01
N ALA A 799 -76.67 12.21 23.82
CA ALA A 799 -77.63 13.17 23.28
C ALA A 799 -77.43 13.33 21.76
N PRO A 800 -78.34 14.02 21.04
CA PRO A 800 -78.09 14.44 19.67
C PRO A 800 -76.80 15.27 19.53
N ARG A 801 -76.07 15.08 18.42
CA ARG A 801 -74.77 15.71 18.15
C ARG A 801 -74.69 16.33 16.77
N THR A 802 -73.83 17.34 16.66
CA THR A 802 -73.47 17.98 15.40
C THR A 802 -71.99 17.80 15.08
N ILE A 803 -71.67 17.38 13.86
CA ILE A 803 -70.32 17.39 13.28
C ILE A 803 -70.34 18.43 12.17
N SER A 804 -69.57 19.50 12.31
CA SER A 804 -69.59 20.63 11.38
C SER A 804 -68.21 21.15 11.05
N GLY A 805 -68.03 21.64 9.82
CA GLY A 805 -66.80 22.32 9.42
C GLY A 805 -66.76 22.67 7.94
N ILE A 806 -65.64 23.24 7.50
CA ILE A 806 -65.41 23.64 6.10
C ILE A 806 -64.55 22.56 5.46
N ALA A 807 -65.16 21.66 4.69
CA ALA A 807 -64.46 20.58 4.01
C ALA A 807 -64.56 20.70 2.48
N PRO A 808 -63.45 20.95 1.75
CA PRO A 808 -63.46 21.08 0.29
C PRO A 808 -63.94 19.82 -0.44
N VAL A 809 -63.69 18.63 0.16
CA VAL A 809 -64.09 17.33 -0.38
C VAL A 809 -65.32 16.78 0.37
N ALA A 810 -65.20 16.41 1.65
CA ALA A 810 -66.34 16.11 2.52
C ALA A 810 -65.93 16.11 4.00
N VAL A 811 -66.87 16.35 4.91
CA VAL A 811 -66.60 16.42 6.36
C VAL A 811 -66.18 15.04 6.90
N ILE A 812 -66.83 13.98 6.40
CA ILE A 812 -66.43 12.60 6.63
C ILE A 812 -66.08 11.96 5.30
N ARG A 813 -64.88 11.39 5.21
CA ARG A 813 -64.38 10.68 4.03
C ARG A 813 -64.04 9.24 4.41
N ILE A 814 -64.70 8.30 3.75
CA ILE A 814 -64.38 6.87 3.78
C ILE A 814 -63.60 6.57 2.51
N ASN A 815 -62.29 6.40 2.64
CA ASN A 815 -61.34 6.32 1.53
C ASN A 815 -60.86 4.88 1.37
N GLY A 816 -61.68 4.04 0.74
CA GLY A 816 -61.33 2.64 0.49
C GLY A 816 -61.58 1.71 1.68
N THR A 817 -62.01 2.24 2.83
CA THR A 817 -62.36 1.40 4.00
C THR A 817 -63.66 0.64 3.77
N ASP A 818 -63.65 -0.61 4.22
CA ASP A 818 -64.80 -1.51 4.22
C ASP A 818 -65.51 -1.55 5.58
N ASN A 819 -66.78 -1.94 5.59
CA ASN A 819 -67.57 -2.22 6.80
C ASN A 819 -67.71 -1.03 7.78
N VAL A 820 -67.69 0.21 7.28
CA VAL A 820 -67.95 1.40 8.10
C VAL A 820 -69.45 1.67 8.19
N THR A 821 -69.98 1.78 9.39
CA THR A 821 -71.36 2.20 9.67
C THR A 821 -71.37 3.56 10.34
N ILE A 822 -71.95 4.57 9.70
CA ILE A 822 -72.31 5.85 10.31
C ILE A 822 -73.79 5.76 10.70
N ASN A 823 -74.07 5.64 11.99
CA ASN A 823 -75.41 5.56 12.52
C ASN A 823 -75.74 6.82 13.31
N GLY A 824 -76.67 7.62 12.83
CA GLY A 824 -77.04 8.86 13.49
C GLY A 824 -77.98 8.70 14.69
N SER A 825 -78.29 7.49 15.14
CA SER A 825 -79.10 7.26 16.34
C SER A 825 -78.24 7.03 17.58
N THR A 826 -78.63 7.62 18.71
CA THR A 826 -78.07 7.21 20.00
C THR A 826 -78.53 5.80 20.37
N THR A 827 -77.76 5.11 21.21
CA THR A 827 -78.12 3.78 21.69
C THR A 827 -79.46 3.84 22.45
N GLY A 828 -80.45 3.07 22.00
CA GLY A 828 -81.79 3.02 22.61
C GLY A 828 -82.85 3.92 21.94
N ALA A 829 -82.52 4.67 20.89
CA ALA A 829 -83.51 5.42 20.13
C ALA A 829 -84.58 4.47 19.51
N THR A 830 -85.86 4.74 19.79
CA THR A 830 -86.99 3.94 19.28
C THR A 830 -87.89 4.77 18.37
N ALA A 831 -88.52 4.11 17.40
CA ALA A 831 -89.33 4.73 16.37
C ALA A 831 -90.65 3.98 16.13
N ALA A 832 -91.76 4.69 15.92
CA ALA A 832 -93.01 4.13 15.38
C ALA A 832 -92.90 3.90 13.85
N THR A 833 -93.80 3.08 13.27
CA THR A 833 -93.73 2.61 11.87
C THR A 833 -93.71 3.73 10.81
N CYS A 834 -92.97 3.48 9.74
CA CYS A 834 -92.42 4.41 8.73
C CYS A 834 -93.42 5.27 7.94
N LEU A 835 -93.07 6.54 7.71
CA LEU A 835 -93.71 7.51 6.80
C LEU A 835 -92.82 7.80 5.58
N VAL A 836 -93.31 8.60 4.63
CA VAL A 836 -92.48 9.09 3.49
C VAL A 836 -91.24 9.78 4.03
N GLY A 837 -90.06 9.30 3.64
CA GLY A 837 -88.78 9.83 4.12
C GLY A 837 -88.37 9.30 5.49
N GLY A 838 -88.81 8.11 5.90
CA GLY A 838 -88.27 7.42 7.08
C GLY A 838 -88.69 8.01 8.43
N ASN A 839 -88.05 7.57 9.52
CA ASN A 839 -88.35 8.08 10.87
C ASN A 839 -87.32 9.13 11.32
N ALA A 840 -87.76 10.38 11.41
CA ALA A 840 -86.93 11.51 11.84
C ALA A 840 -86.48 11.43 13.30
N ALA A 841 -87.20 10.72 14.18
CA ALA A 841 -86.82 10.59 15.60
C ALA A 841 -85.55 9.77 15.82
N LEU A 842 -85.14 8.97 14.82
CA LEU A 842 -83.86 8.25 14.86
C LEU A 842 -82.67 9.13 14.43
N ARG A 843 -82.92 10.34 13.89
CA ARG A 843 -81.90 11.20 13.30
C ARG A 843 -81.29 12.18 14.29
N GLU A 844 -80.43 11.66 15.15
CA GLU A 844 -79.81 12.40 16.24
C GLU A 844 -78.37 12.87 15.92
N LEU A 845 -77.83 12.55 14.75
CA LEU A 845 -76.54 13.06 14.28
C LEU A 845 -76.73 13.99 13.07
N THR A 846 -76.37 15.26 13.26
CA THR A 846 -76.28 16.24 12.18
C THR A 846 -74.85 16.34 11.69
N ILE A 847 -74.62 16.19 10.38
CA ILE A 847 -73.33 16.41 9.74
C ILE A 847 -73.49 17.57 8.77
N GLN A 848 -72.71 18.64 8.96
CA GLN A 848 -72.84 19.87 8.21
C GLN A 848 -71.53 20.26 7.54
N ASN A 849 -71.53 20.36 6.21
CA ASN A 849 -70.43 20.95 5.46
C ASN A 849 -70.73 22.42 5.15
N LEU A 850 -69.89 23.32 5.66
CA LEU A 850 -69.97 24.76 5.46
C LEU A 850 -69.19 25.23 4.21
N SER A 851 -68.50 24.30 3.52
CA SER A 851 -67.71 24.59 2.33
C SER A 851 -68.54 25.12 1.18
N THR A 852 -68.12 26.25 0.62
CA THR A 852 -68.66 26.84 -0.62
C THR A 852 -68.02 26.25 -1.87
N SER A 853 -67.19 25.21 -1.76
CA SER A 853 -66.60 24.52 -2.90
C SER A 853 -67.68 23.82 -3.74
N THR A 854 -67.61 24.00 -5.05
CA THR A 854 -68.56 23.44 -6.03
C THR A 854 -68.37 21.94 -6.27
N SER A 855 -67.32 21.33 -5.69
CA SER A 855 -67.04 19.89 -5.72
C SER A 855 -67.15 19.23 -4.33
N SER A 856 -67.72 19.92 -3.34
CA SER A 856 -67.84 19.40 -1.97
C SER A 856 -69.04 18.48 -1.76
N GLY A 857 -68.90 17.53 -0.86
CA GLY A 857 -69.96 16.66 -0.35
C GLY A 857 -70.09 16.77 1.17
N VAL A 858 -71.14 16.24 1.79
CA VAL A 858 -71.22 16.18 3.26
C VAL A 858 -70.52 14.91 3.77
N ILE A 859 -70.88 13.76 3.17
CA ILE A 859 -70.23 12.46 3.41
C ILE A 859 -69.82 11.87 2.06
N HIS A 860 -68.57 11.47 1.94
CA HIS A 860 -68.01 10.88 0.72
C HIS A 860 -67.50 9.46 0.99
N ILE A 861 -67.95 8.52 0.17
CA ILE A 861 -67.55 7.11 0.20
C ILE A 861 -66.88 6.77 -1.13
N GLY A 862 -65.61 6.44 -1.09
CA GLY A 862 -64.84 6.08 -2.28
C GLY A 862 -63.44 6.65 -2.26
N SER A 863 -62.56 6.01 -3.04
CA SER A 863 -61.15 6.37 -3.13
C SER A 863 -60.67 6.42 -4.58
N ALA A 864 -59.41 6.81 -4.77
CA ALA A 864 -58.72 6.65 -6.04
C ALA A 864 -57.95 5.33 -6.16
N THR A 865 -57.85 4.52 -5.11
CA THR A 865 -56.91 3.38 -5.01
C THR A 865 -57.59 2.02 -4.87
N GLU A 866 -58.78 1.97 -4.28
CA GLU A 866 -59.62 0.77 -4.15
C GLU A 866 -61.12 1.09 -3.94
N GLY A 867 -61.97 0.06 -4.01
CA GLY A 867 -63.41 0.20 -3.80
C GLY A 867 -63.74 0.22 -2.31
N SER A 868 -64.66 1.08 -1.87
CA SER A 868 -65.20 1.06 -0.50
C SER A 868 -66.45 0.19 -0.46
N ILE A 869 -66.43 -0.91 0.30
CA ILE A 869 -67.44 -1.98 0.24
C ILE A 869 -68.19 -2.14 1.57
N ASN A 870 -69.49 -2.47 1.49
CA ASN A 870 -70.37 -2.75 2.64
C ASN A 870 -70.49 -1.59 3.66
N ASN A 871 -70.32 -0.34 3.24
CA ASN A 871 -70.48 0.80 4.14
C ASN A 871 -71.95 1.20 4.26
N VAL A 872 -72.35 1.67 5.44
CA VAL A 872 -73.73 2.04 5.75
C VAL A 872 -73.78 3.43 6.34
N VAL A 873 -74.54 4.34 5.73
CA VAL A 873 -74.91 5.62 6.35
C VAL A 873 -76.39 5.56 6.65
N LYS A 874 -76.75 5.61 7.93
CA LYS A 874 -78.14 5.53 8.36
C LYS A 874 -78.50 6.53 9.43
N ASN A 875 -79.75 6.99 9.40
CA ASN A 875 -80.31 7.88 10.42
C ASN A 875 -79.54 9.21 10.59
N VAL A 876 -78.92 9.74 9.54
CA VAL A 876 -78.12 10.99 9.62
C VAL A 876 -78.89 12.17 9.03
N ILE A 877 -78.71 13.37 9.60
CA ILE A 877 -79.09 14.64 8.96
C ILE A 877 -77.85 15.21 8.26
N ALA A 878 -77.77 15.13 6.93
CA ALA A 878 -76.66 15.67 6.14
C ALA A 878 -77.04 17.03 5.54
N ILE A 879 -76.31 18.08 5.92
CA ILE A 879 -76.62 19.47 5.57
C ILE A 879 -75.44 20.08 4.80
N GLY A 880 -75.69 20.51 3.56
CA GLY A 880 -74.74 21.33 2.81
C GLY A 880 -74.80 22.83 3.16
N THR A 881 -73.98 23.62 2.50
CA THR A 881 -73.97 25.07 2.66
C THR A 881 -74.84 25.77 1.61
N VAL A 882 -75.31 26.98 1.94
CA VAL A 882 -76.03 27.87 1.04
C VAL A 882 -75.32 29.22 0.94
N THR A 883 -75.28 29.78 -0.27
CA THR A 883 -74.87 31.18 -0.49
C THR A 883 -76.07 31.91 -1.09
N GLY A 884 -76.57 32.93 -0.39
CA GLY A 884 -77.87 33.53 -0.72
C GLY A 884 -79.01 32.52 -0.57
N SER A 885 -79.78 32.28 -1.64
CA SER A 885 -80.84 31.25 -1.68
C SER A 885 -80.39 29.91 -2.26
N GLU A 886 -79.11 29.76 -2.63
CA GLU A 886 -78.66 28.64 -3.46
C GLU A 886 -77.67 27.71 -2.74
N PRO A 887 -77.98 26.39 -2.66
CA PRO A 887 -77.02 25.36 -2.25
C PRO A 887 -75.72 25.42 -3.06
N GLN A 888 -74.58 25.33 -2.37
CA GLN A 888 -73.26 25.25 -3.00
C GLN A 888 -72.65 23.85 -2.92
N THR A 889 -72.98 23.07 -1.88
CA THR A 889 -72.48 21.71 -1.73
C THR A 889 -73.01 20.82 -2.86
N LEU A 890 -72.09 20.17 -3.58
CA LEU A 890 -72.41 19.36 -4.75
C LEU A 890 -73.31 18.18 -4.37
N SER A 891 -72.95 17.40 -3.36
CA SER A 891 -73.69 16.20 -2.97
C SER A 891 -73.91 16.13 -1.46
N GLY A 892 -75.05 15.61 -1.00
CA GLY A 892 -75.24 15.29 0.41
C GLY A 892 -74.39 14.10 0.81
N ILE A 893 -74.80 12.92 0.34
CA ILE A 893 -74.04 11.68 0.49
C ILE A 893 -73.70 11.18 -0.89
N THR A 894 -72.43 10.86 -1.13
CA THR A 894 -71.97 10.41 -2.44
C THR A 894 -71.12 9.15 -2.35
N THR A 895 -71.28 8.26 -3.32
CA THR A 895 -70.30 7.21 -3.63
C THR A 895 -69.64 7.53 -4.98
N GLY A 896 -68.32 7.37 -5.11
CA GLY A 896 -67.57 7.76 -6.32
C GLY A 896 -66.07 7.50 -6.24
N ALA A 897 -65.24 8.23 -7.01
CA ALA A 897 -63.77 8.16 -6.88
C ALA A 897 -63.28 9.05 -5.72
N ALA A 898 -62.10 9.68 -5.79
CA ALA A 898 -61.53 10.45 -4.67
C ALA A 898 -62.28 11.75 -4.31
N THR A 899 -63.13 12.28 -5.20
CA THR A 899 -63.88 13.53 -4.96
C THR A 899 -65.35 13.40 -5.37
N PRO A 900 -66.29 14.07 -4.68
CA PRO A 900 -67.69 14.10 -5.06
C PRO A 900 -67.91 14.49 -6.54
N GLY A 901 -68.85 13.82 -7.20
CA GLY A 901 -69.19 14.10 -8.60
C GLY A 901 -68.31 13.40 -9.65
N THR A 902 -67.32 12.61 -9.23
CA THR A 902 -66.48 11.80 -10.12
C THR A 902 -66.89 10.33 -10.08
N VAL A 903 -66.94 9.69 -11.25
CA VAL A 903 -67.18 8.23 -11.36
C VAL A 903 -66.08 7.47 -10.63
N ALA A 904 -66.45 6.38 -9.96
CA ALA A 904 -65.48 5.57 -9.22
C ALA A 904 -64.36 5.04 -10.12
N LEU A 905 -63.18 4.77 -9.55
CA LEU A 905 -62.11 4.04 -10.27
C LEU A 905 -62.15 2.54 -9.96
N PHE A 906 -62.78 2.19 -8.84
CA PHE A 906 -62.99 0.83 -8.34
C PHE A 906 -64.42 0.69 -7.84
N ALA A 907 -64.98 -0.52 -7.88
CA ALA A 907 -66.39 -0.73 -7.57
C ALA A 907 -66.69 -0.53 -6.07
N ASN A 908 -67.57 0.42 -5.75
CA ASN A 908 -68.03 0.72 -4.39
C ASN A 908 -69.28 -0.11 -4.06
N ASN A 909 -69.09 -1.42 -3.88
CA ASN A 909 -70.18 -2.40 -3.78
C ASN A 909 -70.91 -2.37 -2.42
N ASN A 910 -72.19 -2.75 -2.44
CA ASN A 910 -73.04 -3.01 -1.27
C ASN A 910 -73.15 -1.84 -0.27
N ASN A 911 -72.90 -0.61 -0.72
CA ASN A 911 -73.06 0.56 0.14
C ASN A 911 -74.54 0.91 0.32
N ARG A 912 -74.91 1.32 1.52
CA ARG A 912 -76.30 1.54 1.92
C ARG A 912 -76.49 2.94 2.51
N ILE A 913 -77.53 3.63 2.07
CA ILE A 913 -77.92 4.96 2.57
C ILE A 913 -79.39 4.90 2.98
N GLU A 914 -79.65 4.96 4.28
CA GLU A 914 -80.95 4.59 4.86
C GLU A 914 -81.47 5.64 5.84
N ASN A 915 -82.74 6.02 5.73
CA ASN A 915 -83.39 6.93 6.68
C ASN A 915 -82.59 8.23 6.97
N CYS A 916 -81.87 8.77 5.99
CA CYS A 916 -81.14 10.03 6.14
C CYS A 916 -82.00 11.22 5.67
N SER A 917 -81.84 12.39 6.30
CA SER A 917 -82.38 13.66 5.81
C SER A 917 -81.28 14.41 5.08
N ILE A 918 -81.47 14.76 3.81
CA ILE A 918 -80.49 15.52 3.04
C ILE A 918 -81.05 16.90 2.71
N GLN A 919 -80.29 17.93 3.06
CA GLN A 919 -80.70 19.32 2.90
C GLN A 919 -79.57 20.17 2.33
N ARG A 920 -79.92 21.25 1.63
CA ARG A 920 -78.97 22.29 1.17
C ARG A 920 -77.88 21.76 0.22
N THR A 921 -78.23 20.89 -0.73
CA THR A 921 -77.27 20.35 -1.71
C THR A 921 -77.79 20.45 -3.15
N LEU A 922 -76.89 20.37 -4.13
CA LEU A 922 -77.28 20.29 -5.55
C LEU A 922 -77.82 18.88 -5.88
N PHE A 923 -77.07 17.85 -5.50
CA PHE A 923 -77.46 16.45 -5.56
C PHE A 923 -77.74 15.95 -4.15
N GLY A 924 -78.87 15.29 -3.92
CA GLY A 924 -79.21 14.75 -2.60
C GLY A 924 -78.30 13.56 -2.29
N ILE A 925 -78.52 12.47 -3.00
CA ILE A 925 -77.70 11.25 -2.94
C ILE A 925 -77.16 10.96 -4.35
N ALA A 926 -75.86 10.73 -4.46
CA ALA A 926 -75.22 10.36 -5.72
C ALA A 926 -74.48 9.02 -5.58
N SER A 927 -74.68 8.10 -6.52
CA SER A 927 -73.94 6.84 -6.59
C SER A 927 -73.35 6.67 -7.98
N LEU A 928 -72.03 6.80 -8.07
CA LEU A 928 -71.32 6.89 -9.34
C LEU A 928 -70.38 5.68 -9.49
N GLY A 929 -70.84 4.64 -10.18
CA GLY A 929 -70.01 3.47 -10.50
C GLY A 929 -68.89 3.77 -11.49
N VAL A 930 -68.06 2.77 -11.78
CA VAL A 930 -66.79 2.95 -12.50
C VAL A 930 -67.00 3.23 -13.98
N ALA A 931 -67.58 2.27 -14.70
CA ALA A 931 -67.87 2.34 -16.12
C ALA A 931 -68.91 1.28 -16.48
N SER A 932 -69.41 1.29 -17.73
CA SER A 932 -70.35 0.26 -18.21
C SER A 932 -69.80 -1.18 -18.10
N ALA A 933 -68.47 -1.36 -18.13
CA ALA A 933 -67.79 -2.65 -18.00
C ALA A 933 -67.51 -3.07 -16.55
N THR A 934 -67.66 -2.16 -15.58
CA THR A 934 -67.36 -2.42 -14.16
C THR A 934 -68.36 -1.63 -13.32
N LEU A 935 -69.45 -2.31 -12.96
CA LEU A 935 -70.58 -1.69 -12.28
C LEU A 935 -70.42 -1.82 -10.76
N ASN A 936 -70.91 -0.83 -10.01
CA ASN A 936 -71.17 -1.03 -8.58
C ASN A 936 -72.33 -2.03 -8.43
N LEU A 937 -72.21 -2.96 -7.47
CA LEU A 937 -73.19 -4.00 -7.21
C LEU A 937 -73.92 -3.72 -5.89
N GLY A 938 -75.24 -3.89 -5.87
CA GLY A 938 -75.99 -4.03 -4.61
C GLY A 938 -76.17 -2.76 -3.77
N THR A 939 -76.00 -1.56 -4.36
CA THR A 939 -76.26 -0.29 -3.67
C THR A 939 -77.72 -0.20 -3.19
N VAL A 940 -77.94 0.21 -1.93
CA VAL A 940 -79.29 0.38 -1.36
C VAL A 940 -79.50 1.82 -0.92
N ILE A 941 -80.55 2.47 -1.41
CA ILE A 941 -80.97 3.81 -1.03
C ILE A 941 -82.44 3.74 -0.60
N THR A 942 -82.72 3.81 0.69
CA THR A 942 -84.09 3.60 1.18
C THR A 942 -84.51 4.56 2.29
N GLN A 943 -85.80 4.92 2.31
CA GLN A 943 -86.42 5.76 3.34
C GLN A 943 -85.75 7.15 3.57
N ASN A 944 -84.98 7.66 2.61
CA ASN A 944 -84.34 8.97 2.77
C ASN A 944 -85.33 10.12 2.56
N ASP A 945 -85.22 11.16 3.38
CA ASP A 945 -85.98 12.39 3.27
C ASP A 945 -85.19 13.44 2.47
N LEU A 946 -85.73 13.77 1.29
CA LEU A 946 -85.20 14.77 0.38
C LEU A 946 -86.21 15.92 0.18
N SER A 947 -87.20 16.05 1.07
CA SER A 947 -88.37 16.93 0.92
C SER A 947 -88.15 18.38 1.33
N GLY A 948 -86.92 18.74 1.73
CA GLY A 948 -86.56 20.10 2.14
C GLY A 948 -87.01 21.15 1.13
N SER A 949 -87.54 22.27 1.63
CA SER A 949 -88.02 23.39 0.82
C SER A 949 -87.27 24.68 1.18
N GLY A 950 -87.47 25.74 0.38
CA GLY A 950 -86.77 27.02 0.58
C GLY A 950 -85.26 26.86 0.57
N VAL A 951 -84.57 27.40 1.58
CA VAL A 951 -83.11 27.29 1.73
C VAL A 951 -82.65 25.85 1.99
N ASN A 952 -83.50 24.96 2.50
CA ASN A 952 -83.14 23.57 2.83
C ASN A 952 -83.31 22.59 1.65
N ARG A 953 -83.71 23.08 0.47
CA ARG A 953 -83.99 22.22 -0.70
C ARG A 953 -82.77 21.48 -1.25
N VAL A 954 -83.03 20.31 -1.83
CA VAL A 954 -82.14 19.70 -2.82
C VAL A 954 -82.47 20.29 -4.18
N LYS A 955 -81.51 20.94 -4.83
CA LYS A 955 -81.82 21.86 -5.95
C LYS A 955 -81.88 21.19 -7.33
N ARG A 956 -80.97 20.26 -7.65
CA ARG A 956 -80.77 19.76 -9.02
C ARG A 956 -81.30 18.34 -9.22
N VAL A 957 -80.86 17.38 -8.41
CA VAL A 957 -81.30 15.98 -8.50
C VAL A 957 -81.43 15.39 -7.10
N GLY A 958 -82.55 14.76 -6.78
CA GLY A 958 -82.75 14.08 -5.50
C GLY A 958 -81.82 12.88 -5.33
N ILE A 959 -81.92 11.91 -6.25
CA ILE A 959 -81.09 10.70 -6.27
C ILE A 959 -80.52 10.54 -7.69
N TYR A 960 -79.21 10.43 -7.81
CA TYR A 960 -78.50 10.26 -9.08
C TYR A 960 -77.64 8.99 -9.04
N VAL A 961 -77.90 8.04 -9.94
CA VAL A 961 -77.22 6.73 -9.98
C VAL A 961 -76.77 6.43 -11.39
N ILE A 962 -75.51 6.06 -11.59
CA ILE A 962 -74.94 5.67 -12.89
C ILE A 962 -73.95 4.51 -12.73
N PHE A 963 -73.84 3.67 -13.77
CA PHE A 963 -72.94 2.50 -13.82
C PHE A 963 -73.12 1.52 -12.66
N GLU A 964 -74.37 1.11 -12.41
CA GLU A 964 -74.73 0.26 -11.28
C GLU A 964 -75.58 -0.93 -11.70
N ASN A 965 -75.49 -2.04 -10.96
CA ASN A 965 -76.28 -3.24 -11.16
C ASN A 965 -76.91 -3.70 -9.83
N GLY A 966 -78.20 -4.01 -9.86
CA GLY A 966 -78.93 -4.45 -8.67
C GLY A 966 -79.18 -3.36 -7.62
N THR A 967 -79.13 -2.08 -8.00
CA THR A 967 -79.46 -0.96 -7.09
C THR A 967 -80.91 -1.02 -6.63
N GLN A 968 -81.14 -0.84 -5.33
CA GLN A 968 -82.47 -0.76 -4.74
C GLN A 968 -82.74 0.68 -4.28
N ILE A 969 -83.72 1.34 -4.90
CA ILE A 969 -84.22 2.65 -4.48
C ILE A 969 -85.66 2.49 -4.04
N THR A 970 -85.92 2.51 -2.73
CA THR A 970 -87.24 2.17 -2.19
C THR A 970 -87.72 3.16 -1.12
N LYS A 971 -89.05 3.23 -0.97
CA LYS A 971 -89.72 4.02 0.08
C LYS A 971 -90.01 3.19 1.35
N LYS A 972 -89.86 1.87 1.27
CA LYS A 972 -90.56 0.90 2.14
C LYS A 972 -90.20 1.03 3.60
#